data_AF-A0A7W4KEK0-F1
#
_entry.id   AF-A0A7W4KEK0-F1
#
_cell.length_a   1.000
_cell.length_b   1.000
_cell.length_c   1.000
_cell.angle_alpha   90.00
_cell.angle_beta   90.00
_cell.angle_gamma   90.00
#
_symmetry.space_group_name_H-M   'P 1'
#
loop_
_entity.id
_entity.type
_entity.pdbx_description
1 polymer ?
#
loop_
_entity_poly.entity_id
_entity_poly.type
_entity_poly.pdbx_seq_one_letter_code
_entity_poly.pdbx_strand_id
1 'polypeptide(L)'
;MKRHFGAGCAALIALSSAFGGVSAAWGAPGFSERFDGADGFPARSGAGWTAALVPGPGRDEVVTARAGSGFTGLHAMRFDAHGEAVRAVVETVPAAGPVTVGPESVLRYMIFPVDDPLSLEDPATGTALDVVFADGTRASVLGARDSAGAPLTPQGQARGLYPNQWNDVEVPLGAIAPHKRVAAIEVQAGRPGGAAYHVYFDDISIGDAAGMAGATPADLVDTRRGSNANGRYSRGNNFPAVAVPHGFNFWTPVTRGDSNWLYQYQERNDAENRPRLEAISLSHEPSPWMGDRQTFQVMPVPGGAPPAADRAARSASFDHAHEQALPYRYRVALDNGIVAEVAPTDHAAIMRFAYPGDGGQIAFDNLNDHGHVAIAPDGLSADGYTDVASGLSTGATRMFVHIVFDRPARAQGRMSGQKRDDVQAWAAFDTAGGRPVTVRIATSLIGIAQARRNMAMELPATMDFDAVAQAAKAQWNDRLGRVAIPGAPLDERKTLYGNLYRLYLYPNEAHENAGSVREPSLVHASPFVPAAGPDSDTQTGARIVPGTLYVNNGFWDTYRTAWPAYALLTGGEAGTLIDGFVQQYREGGWIARWSSPGYADLMTGTSADVAFADAWGKGVRNFDVSGFYRAALKDATVVPDDPGVGRKGLARAIFRGYTDTDTEEALSWSSASTLNDFAIGVMADKLAGAARAGSPERADLEAEAWYLKNRALNYVDLFDRSVGFFVGRRPDGAWRVGAEGFDPLAWGGDYTETNAWTMAFDPVQDGQGLGNLYGGRAGLARKLDAYFATPGVYHVGAYDGVIHEMREMHDVRMGQYSHSNQPAHHILYLYDVAGQPWKAQDKIRDAMDRLYRGSAIGQGYPGDEDNGEMSAWWIFSAAGFYPLRVGTPTYAIGAPRFETMRLAFDNGHTLAIEAPGVSDRMRFIQSVTLNGRPLTRWWLTHDEITAGGTLHFTMGARPSAWGTGVEAALPSLTRGDAMPEPARDLIDGAKVRTEGPAALFDNDAMTGAPVPSDGVKVTLPAAATVLAYTVTSGADAGEAAQGWELAASDDGVNWGVIDRRDGQHFAWKRQTRPFLIAAPRPHRFYRWRPVGARPAIVGELELLGRSG
;
A
#
# COMPACT_ATOMS: atom_id res chain seq x y z
N MET A 1 -14.86 -57.21 14.50
CA MET A 1 -15.34 -58.51 13.97
C MET A 1 -14.85 -58.62 12.52
N LYS A 2 -13.85 -59.48 12.22
CA LYS A 2 -13.99 -60.78 11.50
C LYS A 2 -14.85 -60.68 10.21
N ARG A 3 -14.50 -61.16 9.01
CA ARG A 3 -13.35 -61.86 8.38
C ARG A 3 -13.76 -62.13 6.90
N HIS A 4 -12.77 -62.46 6.05
CA HIS A 4 -12.81 -63.16 4.73
C HIS A 4 -12.61 -62.29 3.48
N PHE A 5 -11.47 -62.33 2.76
CA PHE A 5 -10.77 -63.38 1.96
C PHE A 5 -11.35 -63.60 0.54
N GLY A 6 -10.49 -63.42 -0.47
CA GLY A 6 -10.66 -63.92 -1.83
C GLY A 6 -9.69 -63.29 -2.84
N ALA A 7 -8.64 -64.02 -3.21
CA ALA A 7 -7.56 -63.63 -4.12
C ALA A 7 -7.87 -64.00 -5.59
N GLY A 8 -7.20 -63.37 -6.57
CA GLY A 8 -7.01 -63.96 -7.90
C GLY A 8 -6.70 -63.04 -9.09
N CYS A 9 -5.41 -62.99 -9.43
CA CYS A 9 -4.81 -62.85 -10.78
C CYS A 9 -4.79 -61.53 -11.57
N ALA A 10 -3.59 -61.31 -12.13
CA ALA A 10 -3.10 -60.22 -12.95
C ALA A 10 -3.49 -60.32 -14.43
N ALA A 11 -3.62 -59.17 -15.11
CA ALA A 11 -2.79 -58.78 -16.27
C ALA A 11 -3.35 -57.53 -17.00
N LEU A 12 -2.53 -56.47 -17.00
CA LEU A 12 -2.14 -55.63 -18.16
C LEU A 12 -3.17 -54.79 -18.96
N ILE A 13 -2.85 -53.49 -18.97
CA ILE A 13 -2.90 -52.51 -20.08
C ILE A 13 -4.04 -51.46 -20.05
N ALA A 14 -3.60 -50.23 -19.82
CA ALA A 14 -4.08 -48.94 -20.32
C ALA A 14 -5.53 -48.52 -20.01
N LEU A 15 -5.66 -47.64 -19.01
CA LEU A 15 -6.63 -46.55 -19.02
C LEU A 15 -5.95 -45.26 -18.55
N SER A 16 -5.12 -44.72 -19.43
CA SER A 16 -4.76 -43.30 -19.49
C SER A 16 -5.97 -42.55 -20.08
N SER A 17 -6.87 -42.05 -19.23
CA SER A 17 -7.90 -41.03 -19.57
C SER A 17 -8.81 -40.74 -18.36
N ALA A 18 -8.27 -40.05 -17.37
CA ALA A 18 -9.05 -39.23 -16.44
C ALA A 18 -8.11 -38.11 -15.99
N PHE A 19 -8.55 -36.84 -16.07
CA PHE A 19 -7.76 -35.59 -15.99
C PHE A 19 -7.25 -34.98 -17.31
N GLY A 20 -7.81 -35.37 -18.45
CA GLY A 20 -7.99 -34.46 -19.59
C GLY A 20 -9.45 -34.02 -19.62
N GLY A 21 -9.76 -32.81 -19.16
CA GLY A 21 -11.15 -32.38 -19.06
C GLY A 21 -11.40 -31.14 -18.20
N VAL A 22 -10.57 -30.10 -18.35
CA VAL A 22 -11.02 -28.72 -18.18
C VAL A 22 -10.54 -27.94 -19.40
N SER A 23 -10.96 -28.40 -20.58
CA SER A 23 -11.07 -27.53 -21.75
C SER A 23 -12.48 -27.75 -22.29
N ALA A 24 -13.17 -26.64 -22.57
CA ALA A 24 -14.60 -26.56 -22.85
C ALA A 24 -15.51 -27.01 -21.71
N ALA A 25 -15.73 -26.12 -20.72
CA ALA A 25 -17.03 -26.09 -20.08
C ALA A 25 -18.07 -25.83 -21.20
N TRP A 26 -18.95 -26.79 -21.44
CA TRP A 26 -20.10 -26.63 -22.32
C TRP A 26 -21.03 -25.58 -21.69
N GLY A 27 -20.76 -24.31 -21.97
CA GLY A 27 -21.71 -23.22 -21.79
C GLY A 27 -22.83 -23.35 -22.82
N ALA A 28 -24.03 -22.86 -22.48
CA ALA A 28 -25.12 -22.68 -23.41
C ALA A 28 -24.66 -21.96 -24.71
N PRO A 29 -25.40 -22.05 -25.84
CA PRO A 29 -25.06 -21.30 -27.05
C PRO A 29 -24.96 -19.79 -26.73
N GLY A 30 -23.74 -19.28 -26.74
CA GLY A 30 -23.41 -17.87 -26.51
C GLY A 30 -22.91 -17.19 -27.79
N PHE A 31 -22.96 -15.87 -27.82
CA PHE A 31 -22.36 -15.05 -28.87
C PHE A 31 -20.96 -14.62 -28.41
N SER A 32 -19.97 -14.63 -29.30
CA SER A 32 -18.63 -14.09 -29.05
C SER A 32 -18.03 -13.59 -30.36
N GLU A 33 -17.45 -12.39 -30.32
CA GLU A 33 -16.69 -11.79 -31.40
C GLU A 33 -15.37 -11.24 -30.83
N ARG A 34 -14.25 -11.66 -31.41
CA ARG A 34 -12.88 -11.30 -31.00
C ARG A 34 -12.09 -10.56 -32.07
N PHE A 35 -12.72 -10.31 -33.21
CA PHE A 35 -12.17 -9.54 -34.32
C PHE A 35 -10.90 -10.12 -34.98
N ASP A 36 -10.54 -11.37 -34.71
CA ASP A 36 -9.34 -12.05 -35.26
C ASP A 36 -9.56 -12.88 -36.53
N GLY A 37 -10.81 -12.96 -37.04
CA GLY A 37 -11.17 -13.84 -38.15
C GLY A 37 -10.75 -13.33 -39.54
N ALA A 38 -10.29 -14.23 -40.42
CA ALA A 38 -9.91 -13.94 -41.80
C ALA A 38 -11.08 -13.44 -42.70
N ASP A 39 -12.32 -13.73 -42.30
CA ASP A 39 -13.55 -13.29 -42.99
C ASP A 39 -14.02 -11.89 -42.58
N GLY A 40 -13.25 -11.18 -41.73
CA GLY A 40 -13.27 -9.73 -41.49
C GLY A 40 -14.58 -9.09 -41.04
N PHE A 41 -14.52 -8.22 -40.02
CA PHE A 41 -15.57 -7.23 -39.79
C PHE A 41 -15.54 -6.19 -40.92
N PRO A 42 -16.53 -6.15 -41.86
CA PRO A 42 -16.46 -5.22 -42.98
C PRO A 42 -16.56 -3.78 -42.47
N ALA A 43 -15.85 -2.86 -43.10
CA ALA A 43 -15.96 -1.44 -42.77
C ALA A 43 -17.42 -0.98 -42.92
N ARG A 44 -17.96 -0.35 -41.87
CA ARG A 44 -19.32 0.16 -41.81
C ARG A 44 -19.29 1.67 -41.58
N SER A 45 -20.29 2.37 -42.08
CA SER A 45 -20.43 3.80 -41.85
C SER A 45 -21.90 4.20 -41.84
N GLY A 46 -22.18 5.32 -41.18
CA GLY A 46 -23.50 5.90 -41.12
C GLY A 46 -23.44 7.39 -40.83
N ALA A 47 -24.59 8.00 -40.54
CA ALA A 47 -24.65 9.41 -40.20
C ALA A 47 -23.83 9.70 -38.92
N GLY A 48 -22.69 10.37 -39.09
CA GLY A 48 -21.84 10.80 -37.97
C GLY A 48 -20.95 9.71 -37.35
N TRP A 49 -20.74 8.57 -38.02
CA TRP A 49 -19.83 7.53 -37.51
C TRP A 49 -19.25 6.60 -38.59
N THR A 50 -18.10 6.02 -38.28
CA THR A 50 -17.46 4.93 -39.04
C THR A 50 -16.98 3.84 -38.10
N ALA A 51 -16.97 2.59 -38.55
CA ALA A 51 -16.37 1.47 -37.83
C ALA A 51 -15.57 0.59 -38.78
N ALA A 52 -14.38 0.18 -38.37
CA ALA A 52 -13.51 -0.66 -39.17
C ALA A 52 -12.64 -1.57 -38.29
N LEU A 53 -12.26 -2.71 -38.86
CA LEU A 53 -11.25 -3.57 -38.26
C LEU A 53 -9.86 -2.94 -38.44
N VAL A 54 -9.11 -2.81 -37.36
CA VAL A 54 -7.73 -2.30 -37.36
C VAL A 54 -6.86 -3.13 -36.42
N PRO A 55 -5.52 -3.07 -36.50
CA PRO A 55 -4.65 -3.83 -35.59
C PRO A 55 -4.90 -3.51 -34.11
N GLY A 56 -5.27 -2.28 -33.77
CA GLY A 56 -5.59 -1.86 -32.39
C GLY A 56 -5.09 -0.44 -32.11
N PRO A 57 -5.06 0.00 -30.84
CA PRO A 57 -4.58 1.32 -30.47
C PRO A 57 -3.10 1.54 -30.82
N GLY A 58 -2.77 2.73 -31.30
CA GLY A 58 -1.41 3.11 -31.71
C GLY A 58 -0.44 3.27 -30.53
N ARG A 59 0.87 3.33 -30.82
CA ARG A 59 1.92 3.49 -29.80
C ARG A 59 1.77 4.76 -28.95
N ASP A 60 1.28 5.84 -29.55
CA ASP A 60 1.06 7.11 -28.87
C ASP A 60 -0.28 7.14 -28.10
N GLU A 61 -1.12 6.12 -28.29
CA GLU A 61 -2.42 5.98 -27.61
C GLU A 61 -2.35 5.05 -26.40
N VAL A 62 -1.46 4.05 -26.39
CA VAL A 62 -1.35 3.07 -25.29
C VAL A 62 -0.45 3.55 -24.16
N VAL A 63 -0.86 3.23 -22.93
CA VAL A 63 -0.06 3.49 -21.73
C VAL A 63 0.55 2.20 -21.15
N THR A 64 -0.27 1.18 -20.91
CA THR A 64 0.14 -0.11 -20.29
C THR A 64 -0.15 -1.34 -21.17
N ALA A 65 -0.72 -1.13 -22.36
CA ALA A 65 -1.10 -2.19 -23.30
C ALA A 65 -0.08 -2.34 -24.45
N ARG A 66 -0.13 -3.47 -25.16
CA ARG A 66 0.64 -3.66 -26.40
C ARG A 66 0.11 -2.73 -27.49
N ALA A 67 1.00 -1.97 -28.12
CA ALA A 67 0.65 -1.14 -29.26
C ALA A 67 0.32 -1.99 -30.50
N GLY A 68 -0.67 -1.57 -31.28
CA GLY A 68 -1.05 -2.19 -32.55
C GLY A 68 -1.64 -3.59 -32.41
N SER A 69 -2.36 -3.86 -31.31
CA SER A 69 -3.09 -5.11 -31.07
C SER A 69 -4.44 -4.87 -30.40
N GLY A 70 -5.35 -5.83 -30.58
CA GLY A 70 -6.53 -5.95 -29.74
C GLY A 70 -6.17 -6.26 -28.28
N PHE A 71 -7.19 -6.51 -27.46
CA PHE A 71 -6.99 -6.92 -26.09
C PHE A 71 -6.42 -8.34 -26.01
N THR A 72 -7.11 -9.35 -26.54
CA THR A 72 -6.59 -10.73 -26.63
C THR A 72 -5.99 -11.05 -28.00
N GLY A 73 -6.52 -10.42 -29.05
CA GLY A 73 -6.21 -10.70 -30.45
C GLY A 73 -5.20 -9.78 -31.10
N LEU A 74 -5.10 -9.86 -32.42
CA LEU A 74 -4.25 -8.99 -33.24
C LEU A 74 -4.99 -7.79 -33.83
N HIS A 75 -6.31 -7.76 -33.71
CA HIS A 75 -7.14 -6.68 -34.22
C HIS A 75 -8.21 -6.27 -33.20
N ALA A 76 -8.75 -5.08 -33.39
CA ALA A 76 -9.91 -4.57 -32.67
C ALA A 76 -10.83 -3.81 -33.63
N MET A 77 -12.10 -3.70 -33.27
CA MET A 77 -13.01 -2.80 -33.99
C MET A 77 -12.75 -1.37 -33.52
N ARG A 78 -12.21 -0.51 -34.40
CA ARG A 78 -12.19 0.94 -34.18
C ARG A 78 -13.54 1.53 -34.57
N PHE A 79 -14.08 2.36 -33.71
CA PHE A 79 -15.30 3.12 -33.92
C PHE A 79 -14.98 4.62 -33.80
N ASP A 80 -15.14 5.36 -34.89
CA ASP A 80 -14.96 6.81 -34.92
C ASP A 80 -16.33 7.50 -34.84
N ALA A 81 -16.46 8.43 -33.89
CA ALA A 81 -17.65 9.24 -33.68
C ALA A 81 -17.41 10.69 -34.12
N HIS A 82 -18.26 11.16 -35.02
CA HIS A 82 -18.24 12.53 -35.56
C HIS A 82 -19.59 13.26 -35.43
N GLY A 83 -20.65 12.56 -35.02
CA GLY A 83 -21.98 13.11 -34.73
C GLY A 83 -22.20 13.36 -33.23
N GLU A 84 -23.14 14.24 -32.86
CA GLU A 84 -23.41 14.61 -31.46
C GLU A 84 -24.00 13.47 -30.60
N ALA A 85 -24.83 12.62 -31.21
CA ALA A 85 -25.36 11.42 -30.60
C ALA A 85 -25.45 10.34 -31.67
N VAL A 86 -24.73 9.24 -31.47
CA VAL A 86 -24.69 8.13 -32.43
C VAL A 86 -25.25 6.88 -31.77
N ARG A 87 -26.14 6.20 -32.50
CA ARG A 87 -26.53 4.82 -32.24
C ARG A 87 -26.36 4.00 -33.51
N ALA A 88 -25.60 2.92 -33.41
CA ALA A 88 -25.23 2.12 -34.56
C ALA A 88 -25.23 0.64 -34.21
N VAL A 89 -25.97 -0.18 -34.97
CA VAL A 89 -25.86 -1.63 -34.86
C VAL A 89 -24.52 -2.05 -35.44
N VAL A 90 -23.62 -2.48 -34.57
CA VAL A 90 -22.29 -2.94 -34.96
C VAL A 90 -22.26 -4.44 -35.18
N GLU A 91 -23.16 -5.21 -34.56
CA GLU A 91 -23.19 -6.65 -34.77
C GLU A 91 -24.61 -7.22 -34.71
N THR A 92 -24.95 -8.09 -35.67
CA THR A 92 -26.27 -8.74 -35.73
C THR A 92 -26.12 -10.19 -35.31
N VAL A 93 -26.80 -10.59 -34.25
CA VAL A 93 -26.75 -11.97 -33.76
C VAL A 93 -27.60 -12.85 -34.69
N PRO A 94 -27.01 -13.80 -35.45
CA PRO A 94 -27.74 -14.52 -36.50
C PRO A 94 -28.92 -15.33 -35.94
N ALA A 95 -30.04 -15.36 -36.67
CA ALA A 95 -31.26 -16.07 -36.27
C ALA A 95 -31.08 -17.60 -36.11
N ALA A 96 -30.02 -18.18 -36.68
CA ALA A 96 -29.72 -19.62 -36.62
C ALA A 96 -29.04 -20.07 -35.32
N GLY A 97 -28.60 -19.12 -34.47
CA GLY A 97 -28.03 -19.39 -33.14
C GLY A 97 -28.60 -18.44 -32.09
N PRO A 98 -29.88 -18.59 -31.69
CA PRO A 98 -30.55 -17.62 -30.84
C PRO A 98 -29.94 -17.58 -29.42
N VAL A 99 -29.17 -16.54 -29.12
CA VAL A 99 -28.74 -16.27 -27.73
C VAL A 99 -29.95 -15.78 -26.95
N THR A 100 -30.41 -16.62 -26.01
CA THR A 100 -31.51 -16.29 -25.11
C THR A 100 -30.92 -15.98 -23.74
N VAL A 101 -31.28 -14.84 -23.17
CA VAL A 101 -30.80 -14.41 -21.85
C VAL A 101 -31.33 -15.38 -20.78
N GLY A 102 -30.43 -16.15 -20.19
CA GLY A 102 -30.65 -16.95 -18.99
C GLY A 102 -30.43 -16.13 -17.71
N PRO A 103 -30.67 -16.71 -16.52
CA PRO A 103 -30.51 -16.03 -15.24
C PRO A 103 -29.09 -15.52 -14.96
N GLU A 104 -28.08 -16.21 -15.51
CA GLU A 104 -26.65 -15.91 -15.32
C GLU A 104 -26.02 -15.24 -16.55
N SER A 105 -26.81 -14.92 -17.58
CA SER A 105 -26.26 -14.36 -18.81
C SER A 105 -25.75 -12.94 -18.59
N VAL A 106 -24.53 -12.69 -19.05
CA VAL A 106 -23.83 -11.41 -19.02
C VAL A 106 -23.49 -10.96 -20.44
N LEU A 107 -23.53 -9.65 -20.68
CA LEU A 107 -22.78 -9.03 -21.76
C LEU A 107 -21.40 -8.66 -21.19
N ARG A 108 -20.32 -9.02 -21.86
CA ARG A 108 -18.97 -8.57 -21.54
C ARG A 108 -18.28 -8.03 -22.78
N TYR A 109 -17.52 -6.96 -22.64
CA TYR A 109 -16.71 -6.40 -23.73
C TYR A 109 -15.53 -5.59 -23.21
N MET A 110 -14.48 -5.53 -24.02
CA MET A 110 -13.35 -4.64 -23.81
C MET A 110 -13.58 -3.34 -24.58
N ILE A 111 -13.32 -2.21 -23.93
CA ILE A 111 -13.37 -0.88 -24.54
C ILE A 111 -12.08 -0.11 -24.24
N PHE A 112 -11.52 0.54 -25.27
CA PHE A 112 -10.37 1.42 -25.17
C PHE A 112 -10.77 2.82 -25.66
N PRO A 113 -11.12 3.74 -24.76
CA PRO A 113 -11.30 5.14 -25.08
C PRO A 113 -9.96 5.81 -25.40
N VAL A 114 -9.88 6.61 -26.46
CA VAL A 114 -8.68 7.42 -26.75
C VAL A 114 -8.94 8.87 -26.39
N ASP A 115 -8.07 9.42 -25.56
CA ASP A 115 -8.13 10.83 -25.15
C ASP A 115 -6.81 11.57 -25.43
N ASP A 116 -6.89 12.90 -25.45
CA ASP A 116 -5.74 13.80 -25.33
C ASP A 116 -5.33 13.86 -23.85
N PRO A 117 -4.08 13.53 -23.48
CA PRO A 117 -3.61 13.46 -22.08
C PRO A 117 -3.79 14.73 -21.24
N LEU A 118 -4.11 15.87 -21.85
CA LEU A 118 -4.37 17.14 -21.15
C LEU A 118 -5.84 17.57 -21.21
N SER A 119 -6.71 16.80 -21.88
CA SER A 119 -8.12 17.10 -21.99
C SER A 119 -8.86 16.72 -20.72
N LEU A 120 -9.67 17.65 -20.23
CA LEU A 120 -10.62 17.39 -19.14
C LEU A 120 -11.99 16.95 -19.68
N GLU A 121 -12.22 17.12 -20.98
CA GLU A 121 -13.40 16.67 -21.70
C GLU A 121 -13.02 15.41 -22.47
N ASP A 122 -13.34 14.25 -21.91
CA ASP A 122 -13.09 12.95 -22.53
C ASP A 122 -14.41 12.40 -23.11
N PRO A 123 -14.76 12.76 -24.36
CA PRO A 123 -15.97 12.25 -25.00
C PRO A 123 -15.86 10.77 -25.34
N ALA A 124 -14.64 10.22 -25.44
CA ALA A 124 -14.41 8.81 -25.79
C ALA A 124 -14.91 7.87 -24.70
N THR A 125 -14.69 8.22 -23.43
CA THR A 125 -15.25 7.46 -22.29
C THR A 125 -16.78 7.50 -22.26
N GLY A 126 -17.41 8.47 -22.91
CA GLY A 126 -18.86 8.55 -23.16
C GLY A 126 -19.37 7.56 -24.21
N THR A 127 -18.90 6.31 -24.20
CA THR A 127 -19.29 5.28 -25.18
C THR A 127 -19.61 3.94 -24.50
N ALA A 128 -20.65 3.26 -24.96
CA ALA A 128 -21.10 1.98 -24.40
C ALA A 128 -21.64 1.02 -25.49
N LEU A 129 -21.63 -0.29 -25.22
CA LEU A 129 -22.36 -1.28 -26.01
C LEU A 129 -23.67 -1.65 -25.33
N ASP A 130 -24.76 -1.61 -26.10
CA ASP A 130 -26.10 -2.02 -25.67
C ASP A 130 -26.54 -3.31 -26.37
N VAL A 131 -27.50 -3.98 -25.77
CA VAL A 131 -28.13 -5.18 -26.33
C VAL A 131 -29.51 -4.82 -26.85
N VAL A 132 -29.75 -5.07 -28.14
CA VAL A 132 -31.07 -4.98 -28.76
C VAL A 132 -31.71 -6.36 -28.75
N PHE A 133 -32.88 -6.47 -28.15
CA PHE A 133 -33.65 -7.72 -28.11
C PHE A 133 -34.56 -7.87 -29.33
N ALA A 134 -34.98 -9.10 -29.62
CA ALA A 134 -35.82 -9.42 -30.77
C ALA A 134 -37.22 -8.78 -30.75
N ASP A 135 -37.67 -8.28 -29.60
CA ASP A 135 -38.89 -7.49 -29.45
C ASP A 135 -38.67 -5.97 -29.67
N GLY A 136 -37.45 -5.56 -30.04
CA GLY A 136 -37.05 -4.18 -30.26
C GLY A 136 -36.68 -3.40 -29.00
N THR A 137 -36.81 -3.99 -27.80
CA THR A 137 -36.37 -3.36 -26.55
C THR A 137 -34.85 -3.41 -26.40
N ARG A 138 -34.30 -2.57 -25.52
CA ARG A 138 -32.87 -2.45 -25.25
C ARG A 138 -32.56 -2.69 -23.79
N ALA A 139 -31.39 -3.25 -23.48
CA ALA A 139 -30.96 -3.44 -22.09
C ALA A 139 -30.87 -2.10 -21.34
N SER A 140 -30.32 -1.05 -21.97
CA SER A 140 -30.26 0.30 -21.38
C SER A 140 -31.63 0.87 -20.99
N VAL A 141 -32.66 0.70 -21.85
CA VAL A 141 -34.03 1.17 -21.61
C VAL A 141 -34.72 0.37 -20.51
N LEU A 142 -34.35 -0.90 -20.34
CA LEU A 142 -34.79 -1.75 -19.23
C LEU A 142 -34.04 -1.45 -17.91
N GLY A 143 -33.13 -0.49 -17.91
CA GLY A 143 -32.40 -0.07 -16.71
C GLY A 143 -31.16 -0.91 -16.40
N ALA A 144 -30.57 -1.57 -17.41
CA ALA A 144 -29.32 -2.32 -17.24
C ALA A 144 -28.21 -1.43 -16.66
N ARG A 145 -27.42 -2.04 -15.78
CA ARG A 145 -26.25 -1.46 -15.13
C ARG A 145 -25.09 -2.43 -15.26
N ASP A 146 -23.87 -1.90 -15.32
CA ASP A 146 -22.66 -2.71 -15.24
C ASP A 146 -22.48 -3.31 -13.83
N SER A 147 -21.52 -4.22 -13.68
CA SER A 147 -21.16 -4.88 -12.43
C SER A 147 -20.77 -3.91 -11.31
N ALA A 148 -20.32 -2.70 -11.67
CA ALA A 148 -19.97 -1.63 -10.75
C ALA A 148 -21.14 -0.64 -10.50
N GLY A 149 -22.34 -0.95 -11.00
CA GLY A 149 -23.57 -0.21 -10.77
C GLY A 149 -23.83 0.94 -11.76
N ALA A 150 -22.93 1.25 -12.69
CA ALA A 150 -23.12 2.37 -13.61
C ALA A 150 -24.16 2.04 -14.69
N PRO A 151 -25.09 2.97 -15.03
CA PRO A 151 -26.06 2.75 -16.10
C PRO A 151 -25.38 2.43 -17.45
N LEU A 152 -25.95 1.51 -18.22
CA LEU A 152 -25.47 1.15 -19.56
C LEU A 152 -25.88 2.23 -20.60
N THR A 153 -25.32 3.42 -20.43
CA THR A 153 -25.55 4.60 -21.27
C THR A 153 -24.23 5.37 -21.41
N PRO A 154 -24.02 6.16 -22.48
CA PRO A 154 -22.85 7.03 -22.63
C PRO A 154 -22.50 7.81 -21.36
N GLN A 155 -23.49 8.50 -20.77
CA GLN A 155 -23.29 9.33 -19.59
C GLN A 155 -23.01 8.50 -18.32
N GLY A 156 -23.62 7.31 -18.21
CA GLY A 156 -23.38 6.42 -17.08
C GLY A 156 -21.96 5.84 -17.07
N GLN A 157 -21.42 5.52 -18.25
CA GLN A 157 -20.10 4.90 -18.40
C GLN A 157 -18.94 5.90 -18.34
N ALA A 158 -19.15 7.15 -18.81
CA ALA A 158 -18.12 8.18 -18.97
C ALA A 158 -17.12 8.30 -17.81
N ARG A 159 -17.58 8.30 -16.56
CA ARG A 159 -16.70 8.53 -15.41
C ARG A 159 -16.00 7.26 -14.89
N GLY A 160 -16.45 6.08 -15.31
CA GLY A 160 -15.94 4.79 -14.85
C GLY A 160 -14.87 4.19 -15.75
N LEU A 161 -14.80 4.61 -17.02
CA LEU A 161 -13.81 4.13 -17.98
C LEU A 161 -12.53 4.98 -17.90
N TYR A 162 -11.37 4.33 -17.88
CA TYR A 162 -10.07 4.98 -17.95
C TYR A 162 -9.67 5.22 -19.42
N PRO A 163 -9.24 6.43 -19.79
CA PRO A 163 -8.74 6.69 -21.13
C PRO A 163 -7.41 5.98 -21.37
N ASN A 164 -7.09 5.78 -22.66
CA ASN A 164 -5.82 5.27 -23.15
C ASN A 164 -5.41 3.91 -22.58
N GLN A 165 -6.40 3.15 -22.10
CA GLN A 165 -6.29 1.84 -21.48
C GLN A 165 -7.49 0.97 -21.87
N TRP A 166 -7.28 -0.35 -21.88
CA TRP A 166 -8.37 -1.30 -21.99
C TRP A 166 -9.19 -1.31 -20.71
N ASN A 167 -10.51 -1.29 -20.85
CA ASN A 167 -11.46 -1.38 -19.75
C ASN A 167 -12.35 -2.61 -19.96
N ASP A 168 -12.56 -3.37 -18.89
CA ASP A 168 -13.46 -4.53 -18.87
C ASP A 168 -14.84 -4.10 -18.37
N VAL A 169 -15.86 -4.22 -19.21
CA VAL A 169 -17.24 -3.91 -18.86
C VAL A 169 -18.07 -5.19 -18.87
N GLU A 170 -18.68 -5.49 -17.72
CA GLU A 170 -19.59 -6.63 -17.55
C GLU A 170 -20.99 -6.12 -17.16
N VAL A 171 -22.02 -6.62 -17.83
CA VAL A 171 -23.42 -6.24 -17.62
C VAL A 171 -24.26 -7.50 -17.37
N PRO A 172 -24.78 -7.73 -16.15
CA PRO A 172 -25.66 -8.85 -15.85
C PRO A 172 -27.04 -8.69 -16.52
N LEU A 173 -27.21 -9.30 -17.69
CA LEU A 173 -28.45 -9.26 -18.47
C LEU A 173 -29.56 -10.12 -17.83
N GLY A 174 -29.19 -11.21 -17.17
CA GLY A 174 -30.15 -12.15 -16.59
C GLY A 174 -31.09 -11.54 -15.56
N ALA A 175 -30.62 -10.52 -14.83
CA ALA A 175 -31.41 -9.81 -13.83
C ALA A 175 -32.47 -8.86 -14.43
N ILE A 176 -32.28 -8.40 -15.67
CA ILE A 176 -33.09 -7.32 -16.28
C ILE A 176 -33.89 -7.76 -17.51
N ALA A 177 -33.45 -8.79 -18.20
CA ALA A 177 -34.05 -9.27 -19.44
C ALA A 177 -34.19 -10.81 -19.50
N PRO A 178 -34.64 -11.49 -18.43
CA PRO A 178 -34.73 -12.95 -18.44
C PRO A 178 -35.62 -13.43 -19.61
N HIS A 179 -35.15 -14.46 -20.31
CA HIS A 179 -35.80 -15.11 -21.45
C HIS A 179 -35.94 -14.26 -22.72
N LYS A 180 -35.40 -13.03 -22.76
CA LYS A 180 -35.37 -12.25 -24.00
C LYS A 180 -34.33 -12.83 -24.96
N ARG A 181 -34.67 -12.83 -26.25
CA ARG A 181 -33.74 -13.22 -27.32
C ARG A 181 -32.95 -12.01 -27.80
N VAL A 182 -31.62 -12.13 -27.87
CA VAL A 182 -30.75 -11.10 -28.42
C VAL A 182 -30.90 -11.05 -29.94
N ALA A 183 -31.01 -9.85 -30.50
CA ALA A 183 -31.08 -9.62 -31.95
C ALA A 183 -29.82 -8.92 -32.48
N ALA A 184 -29.27 -7.97 -31.72
CA ALA A 184 -28.10 -7.20 -32.15
C ALA A 184 -27.37 -6.56 -30.96
N ILE A 185 -26.14 -6.12 -31.23
CA ILE A 185 -25.34 -5.27 -30.35
C ILE A 185 -25.22 -3.88 -31.00
N GLU A 186 -25.50 -2.84 -30.21
CA GLU A 186 -25.58 -1.44 -30.65
C GLU A 186 -24.53 -0.61 -29.90
N VAL A 187 -23.66 0.11 -30.61
CA VAL A 187 -22.83 1.17 -30.00
C VAL A 187 -23.72 2.38 -29.71
N GLN A 188 -23.60 2.90 -28.50
CA GLN A 188 -24.12 4.21 -28.10
C GLN A 188 -22.92 5.13 -27.83
N ALA A 189 -22.84 6.24 -28.55
CA ALA A 189 -21.81 7.26 -28.39
C ALA A 189 -22.49 8.63 -28.15
N GLY A 190 -22.05 9.35 -27.11
CA GLY A 190 -22.56 10.66 -26.75
C GLY A 190 -21.44 11.69 -26.64
N ARG A 191 -21.59 12.83 -27.32
CA ARG A 191 -20.52 13.81 -27.54
C ARG A 191 -20.88 15.18 -26.95
N PRO A 192 -20.36 15.54 -25.77
CA PRO A 192 -20.31 16.95 -25.37
C PRO A 192 -19.40 17.73 -26.34
N GLY A 193 -19.81 18.90 -26.84
CA GLY A 193 -18.90 19.90 -27.44
C GLY A 193 -18.49 19.77 -28.92
N GLY A 194 -18.64 18.61 -29.58
CA GLY A 194 -18.49 18.54 -31.04
C GLY A 194 -17.08 18.23 -31.60
N ALA A 195 -16.13 17.72 -30.81
CA ALA A 195 -14.83 17.21 -31.29
C ALA A 195 -14.90 15.73 -31.74
N ALA A 196 -14.22 15.36 -32.83
CA ALA A 196 -14.18 13.97 -33.29
C ALA A 196 -13.33 13.13 -32.33
N TYR A 197 -13.76 11.91 -32.04
CA TYR A 197 -13.01 10.97 -31.20
C TYR A 197 -13.19 9.54 -31.73
N HIS A 198 -12.37 8.63 -31.23
CA HIS A 198 -12.51 7.21 -31.53
C HIS A 198 -12.31 6.35 -30.30
N VAL A 199 -12.90 5.17 -30.35
CA VAL A 199 -12.76 4.12 -29.35
C VAL A 199 -12.44 2.80 -30.04
N TYR A 200 -11.79 1.88 -29.34
CA TYR A 200 -11.64 0.51 -29.80
C TYR A 200 -12.51 -0.42 -28.96
N PHE A 201 -13.07 -1.44 -29.60
CA PHE A 201 -13.80 -2.52 -28.96
C PHE A 201 -13.17 -3.86 -29.30
N ASP A 202 -13.13 -4.75 -28.31
CA ASP A 202 -12.67 -6.12 -28.47
C ASP A 202 -13.42 -7.08 -27.53
N ASP A 203 -13.28 -8.39 -27.77
CA ASP A 203 -13.78 -9.47 -26.92
C ASP A 203 -15.26 -9.33 -26.49
N ILE A 204 -16.12 -8.99 -27.45
CA ILE A 204 -17.56 -8.82 -27.19
C ILE A 204 -18.19 -10.20 -27.05
N SER A 205 -18.84 -10.47 -25.92
CA SER A 205 -19.49 -11.74 -25.68
C SER A 205 -20.81 -11.61 -24.93
N ILE A 206 -21.74 -12.51 -25.23
CA ILE A 206 -22.96 -12.72 -24.45
C ILE A 206 -23.06 -14.21 -24.15
N GLY A 207 -22.96 -14.54 -22.87
CA GLY A 207 -22.99 -15.92 -22.38
C GLY A 207 -23.19 -15.95 -20.87
N ASP A 208 -23.30 -17.15 -20.31
CA ASP A 208 -23.46 -17.29 -18.86
C ASP A 208 -22.14 -16.98 -18.14
N ALA A 209 -22.22 -16.22 -17.05
CA ALA A 209 -21.09 -15.97 -16.17
C ALA A 209 -20.52 -17.30 -15.65
N ALA A 210 -19.20 -17.37 -15.48
CA ALA A 210 -18.56 -18.55 -14.90
C ALA A 210 -19.04 -18.75 -13.46
N GLY A 211 -19.76 -19.84 -13.21
CA GLY A 211 -20.24 -20.18 -11.87
C GLY A 211 -19.09 -20.54 -10.92
N MET A 212 -19.03 -19.90 -9.75
CA MET A 212 -18.06 -20.20 -8.68
C MET A 212 -18.73 -20.78 -7.42
N ALA A 213 -19.75 -21.62 -7.61
CA ALA A 213 -20.45 -22.25 -6.49
C ALA A 213 -19.46 -23.07 -5.63
N GLY A 214 -19.42 -22.80 -4.32
CA GLY A 214 -18.54 -23.50 -3.39
C GLY A 214 -17.09 -22.99 -3.31
N ALA A 215 -16.74 -21.89 -4.00
CA ALA A 215 -15.43 -21.25 -3.89
C ALA A 215 -15.19 -20.72 -2.45
N THR A 216 -14.00 -20.98 -1.92
CA THR A 216 -13.52 -20.37 -0.67
C THR A 216 -12.99 -18.95 -0.92
N PRO A 217 -12.83 -18.09 0.10
CA PRO A 217 -12.22 -16.77 -0.06
C PRO A 217 -10.91 -16.77 -0.87
N ALA A 218 -10.00 -17.71 -0.60
CA ALA A 218 -8.74 -17.82 -1.32
C ALA A 218 -8.89 -18.23 -2.80
N ASP A 219 -9.97 -18.94 -3.17
CA ASP A 219 -10.28 -19.25 -4.58
C ASP A 219 -10.76 -18.03 -5.38
N LEU A 220 -11.14 -16.95 -4.68
CA LEU A 220 -11.63 -15.71 -5.28
C LEU A 220 -10.55 -14.64 -5.45
N VAL A 221 -9.33 -14.91 -4.99
CA VAL A 221 -8.19 -14.00 -5.16
C VAL A 221 -7.58 -14.21 -6.55
N ASP A 222 -7.44 -13.14 -7.33
CA ASP A 222 -6.59 -13.11 -8.53
C ASP A 222 -5.32 -12.29 -8.21
N THR A 223 -4.18 -12.96 -8.13
CA THR A 223 -2.93 -12.28 -7.74
C THR A 223 -2.37 -11.40 -8.85
N ARG A 224 -2.90 -11.45 -10.08
CA ARG A 224 -2.51 -10.54 -11.17
C ARG A 224 -3.11 -9.16 -11.01
N ARG A 225 -4.08 -8.97 -10.10
CA ARG A 225 -4.67 -7.65 -9.84
C ARG A 225 -3.57 -6.62 -9.54
N GLY A 226 -3.51 -5.60 -10.40
CA GLY A 226 -2.56 -4.49 -10.39
C GLY A 226 -1.27 -4.67 -11.21
N SER A 227 -1.14 -5.77 -11.97
CA SER A 227 0.05 -6.06 -12.80
C SER A 227 0.01 -5.50 -14.22
N ASN A 228 -1.09 -4.89 -14.64
CA ASN A 228 -1.21 -4.16 -15.89
C ASN A 228 -0.74 -2.71 -15.70
N ALA A 229 0.55 -2.57 -15.39
CA ALA A 229 1.20 -1.34 -14.95
C ALA A 229 2.64 -1.26 -15.48
N ASN A 230 3.20 -0.06 -15.49
CA ASN A 230 4.62 0.21 -15.78
C ASN A 230 5.08 1.50 -15.09
N GLY A 231 6.35 1.87 -15.25
CA GLY A 231 6.92 3.08 -14.63
C GLY A 231 6.36 4.42 -15.14
N ARG A 232 5.41 4.43 -16.07
CA ARG A 232 4.75 5.65 -16.57
C ARG A 232 3.30 5.76 -16.12
N TYR A 233 2.69 4.66 -15.66
CA TYR A 233 1.31 4.61 -15.20
C TYR A 233 1.05 3.33 -14.42
N SER A 234 0.46 3.50 -13.26
CA SER A 234 0.12 2.43 -12.35
C SER A 234 -1.36 2.08 -12.37
N ARG A 235 -1.62 0.78 -12.31
CA ARG A 235 -2.90 0.21 -11.94
C ARG A 235 -2.79 -0.65 -10.69
N GLY A 236 -1.72 -0.44 -9.91
CA GLY A 236 -1.35 -1.14 -8.69
C GLY A 236 0.15 -1.41 -8.55
N ASN A 237 0.90 -1.41 -9.66
CA ASN A 237 2.33 -1.80 -9.74
C ASN A 237 2.65 -3.13 -9.01
N ASN A 238 1.70 -4.06 -9.10
CA ASN A 238 1.75 -5.34 -8.42
C ASN A 238 2.31 -6.44 -9.32
N PHE A 239 2.78 -7.53 -8.70
CA PHE A 239 3.06 -8.79 -9.37
C PHE A 239 2.31 -9.97 -8.73
N PRO A 240 2.07 -11.08 -9.48
CA PRO A 240 1.34 -12.24 -8.98
C PRO A 240 2.17 -13.11 -8.02
N ALA A 241 2.31 -12.66 -6.78
CA ALA A 241 3.04 -13.37 -5.74
C ALA A 241 2.26 -14.61 -5.22
N VAL A 242 2.90 -15.76 -5.25
CA VAL A 242 2.46 -16.99 -4.60
C VAL A 242 3.26 -17.15 -3.32
N ALA A 243 2.58 -17.06 -2.19
CA ALA A 243 3.19 -16.94 -0.87
C ALA A 243 2.26 -17.48 0.22
N VAL A 244 2.78 -17.58 1.44
CA VAL A 244 1.96 -17.61 2.68
C VAL A 244 1.81 -16.17 3.22
N PRO A 245 0.82 -15.88 4.07
CA PRO A 245 0.67 -14.54 4.67
C PRO A 245 1.96 -14.08 5.37
N HIS A 246 2.41 -12.86 5.12
CA HIS A 246 3.67 -12.28 5.62
C HIS A 246 4.94 -13.10 5.32
N GLY A 247 4.88 -14.03 4.36
CA GLY A 247 5.87 -15.08 4.22
C GLY A 247 7.28 -14.59 3.88
N PHE A 248 8.27 -15.39 4.23
CA PHE A 248 9.69 -15.10 4.00
C PHE A 248 10.01 -14.94 2.51
N ASN A 249 9.50 -15.85 1.67
CA ASN A 249 9.72 -15.85 0.23
C ASN A 249 8.43 -15.59 -0.56
N PHE A 250 8.55 -14.86 -1.67
CA PHE A 250 7.54 -14.86 -2.72
C PHE A 250 8.00 -15.66 -3.93
N TRP A 251 7.09 -16.43 -4.52
CA TRP A 251 7.31 -17.08 -5.82
C TRP A 251 6.40 -16.46 -6.87
N THR A 252 6.93 -16.07 -8.02
CA THR A 252 6.16 -15.35 -9.03
C THR A 252 6.56 -15.77 -10.45
N PRO A 253 5.62 -15.88 -11.40
CA PRO A 253 5.97 -15.87 -12.81
C PRO A 253 6.63 -14.55 -13.19
N VAL A 254 7.53 -14.61 -14.18
CA VAL A 254 8.30 -13.48 -14.69
C VAL A 254 8.15 -13.41 -16.19
N THR A 255 7.65 -12.28 -16.70
CA THR A 255 7.58 -11.97 -18.14
C THR A 255 8.69 -11.01 -18.59
N ARG A 256 9.49 -10.50 -17.64
CA ARG A 256 10.69 -9.71 -17.91
C ARG A 256 11.77 -9.97 -16.84
N GLY A 257 12.67 -10.91 -17.11
CA GLY A 257 13.65 -11.41 -16.12
C GLY A 257 14.84 -10.51 -15.83
N ASP A 258 14.86 -9.30 -16.37
CA ASP A 258 15.91 -8.28 -16.23
C ASP A 258 15.41 -6.94 -15.67
N SER A 259 14.22 -6.91 -15.06
CA SER A 259 13.55 -5.67 -14.65
C SER A 259 12.81 -5.83 -13.32
N ASN A 260 12.64 -4.71 -12.62
CA ASN A 260 11.77 -4.59 -11.46
C ASN A 260 10.27 -4.62 -11.84
N TRP A 261 9.89 -4.37 -13.10
CA TRP A 261 8.56 -4.74 -13.60
C TRP A 261 8.59 -6.20 -14.06
N LEU A 262 8.79 -7.10 -13.10
CA LEU A 262 9.10 -8.51 -13.36
C LEU A 262 7.96 -9.26 -14.08
N TYR A 263 6.71 -8.81 -13.90
CA TYR A 263 5.54 -9.30 -14.60
C TYR A 263 4.77 -8.13 -15.19
N GLN A 264 4.56 -8.17 -16.50
CA GLN A 264 3.69 -7.25 -17.23
C GLN A 264 2.57 -8.03 -17.90
N TYR A 265 1.33 -7.61 -17.67
CA TYR A 265 0.14 -8.29 -18.17
C TYR A 265 0.04 -8.29 -19.70
N GLN A 266 0.30 -7.15 -20.38
CA GLN A 266 0.10 -7.05 -21.83
C GLN A 266 1.16 -6.26 -22.60
N GLU A 267 1.77 -5.21 -22.04
CA GLU A 267 2.66 -4.28 -22.77
C GLU A 267 3.73 -4.97 -23.62
N ARG A 268 4.30 -6.07 -23.10
CA ARG A 268 5.38 -6.84 -23.73
C ARG A 268 4.95 -8.13 -24.41
N ASN A 269 3.66 -8.26 -24.70
CA ASN A 269 3.18 -9.39 -25.49
C ASN A 269 3.88 -9.47 -26.86
N ASP A 270 4.07 -10.68 -27.35
CA ASP A 270 4.84 -10.97 -28.56
C ASP A 270 4.09 -10.63 -29.86
N ALA A 271 4.58 -11.11 -31.01
CA ALA A 271 4.00 -10.80 -32.32
C ALA A 271 2.54 -11.26 -32.44
N GLU A 272 2.17 -12.32 -31.72
CA GLU A 272 0.84 -12.93 -31.65
C GLU A 272 -0.01 -12.39 -30.50
N ASN A 273 0.42 -11.27 -29.89
CA ASN A 273 -0.18 -10.67 -28.69
C ASN A 273 -0.29 -11.66 -27.51
N ARG A 274 0.73 -12.52 -27.34
CA ARG A 274 0.80 -13.44 -26.20
C ARG A 274 1.85 -12.98 -25.18
N PRO A 275 1.58 -13.02 -23.87
CA PRO A 275 2.63 -12.89 -22.87
C PRO A 275 3.61 -14.05 -22.99
N ARG A 276 4.86 -13.82 -22.57
CA ARG A 276 5.92 -14.85 -22.57
C ARG A 276 6.48 -15.05 -21.18
N LEU A 277 6.49 -16.29 -20.71
CA LEU A 277 7.15 -16.67 -19.47
C LEU A 277 8.66 -16.82 -19.72
N GLU A 278 9.46 -16.00 -19.03
CA GLU A 278 10.92 -16.07 -19.06
C GLU A 278 11.50 -16.89 -17.89
N ALA A 279 10.80 -16.89 -16.75
CA ALA A 279 11.13 -17.65 -15.55
C ALA A 279 9.95 -17.73 -14.57
N ILE A 280 10.09 -18.60 -13.58
CA ILE A 280 9.46 -18.51 -12.26
C ILE A 280 10.58 -18.06 -11.32
N SER A 281 10.38 -16.97 -10.59
CA SER A 281 11.40 -16.38 -9.72
C SER A 281 11.00 -16.41 -8.26
N LEU A 282 11.99 -16.65 -7.42
CA LEU A 282 12.01 -16.16 -6.05
C LEU A 282 12.17 -14.64 -6.07
N SER A 283 11.40 -13.94 -5.24
CA SER A 283 11.36 -12.49 -5.11
C SER A 283 11.12 -12.07 -3.66
N HIS A 284 11.62 -10.89 -3.31
CA HIS A 284 11.32 -10.17 -2.07
C HIS A 284 10.92 -8.72 -2.35
N GLU A 285 10.56 -8.41 -3.60
CA GLU A 285 10.27 -7.05 -4.05
C GLU A 285 9.02 -6.50 -3.35
N PRO A 286 9.11 -5.36 -2.65
CA PRO A 286 7.95 -4.70 -2.06
C PRO A 286 7.27 -3.72 -3.02
N SER A 287 8.00 -3.19 -3.98
CA SER A 287 7.52 -2.36 -5.09
C SER A 287 8.57 -2.33 -6.20
N PRO A 288 8.21 -2.07 -7.46
CA PRO A 288 9.19 -1.95 -8.55
C PRO A 288 10.17 -0.78 -8.34
N TRP A 289 9.77 0.24 -7.56
CA TRP A 289 10.59 1.40 -7.21
C TRP A 289 11.70 1.04 -6.22
N MET A 290 11.41 0.15 -5.27
CA MET A 290 12.41 -0.44 -4.39
C MET A 290 13.32 -1.41 -5.12
N GLY A 291 12.76 -2.13 -6.09
CA GLY A 291 13.42 -3.23 -6.79
C GLY A 291 13.60 -4.47 -5.92
N ASP A 292 14.06 -5.54 -6.56
CA ASP A 292 14.15 -6.86 -5.94
C ASP A 292 15.52 -7.13 -5.27
N ARG A 293 15.54 -8.15 -4.42
CA ARG A 293 16.74 -8.71 -3.80
C ARG A 293 16.66 -10.23 -3.71
N GLN A 294 17.84 -10.84 -3.70
CA GLN A 294 18.04 -12.26 -3.46
C GLN A 294 17.19 -13.12 -4.39
N THR A 295 17.11 -12.75 -5.67
CA THR A 295 16.30 -13.47 -6.65
C THR A 295 16.92 -14.82 -7.00
N PHE A 296 16.11 -15.76 -7.48
CA PHE A 296 16.57 -17.02 -8.08
C PHE A 296 15.52 -17.52 -9.07
N GLN A 297 15.92 -17.80 -10.31
CA GLN A 297 15.01 -18.07 -11.42
C GLN A 297 15.07 -19.53 -11.88
N VAL A 298 13.90 -20.09 -12.18
CA VAL A 298 13.70 -21.46 -12.66
C VAL A 298 12.81 -21.42 -13.89
N MET A 299 13.21 -22.07 -14.99
CA MET A 299 12.40 -22.14 -16.20
C MET A 299 12.33 -23.58 -16.73
N PRO A 300 11.13 -24.20 -16.83
CA PRO A 300 10.98 -25.47 -17.54
C PRO A 300 11.09 -25.24 -19.06
N VAL A 301 11.91 -26.04 -19.72
CA VAL A 301 12.16 -25.95 -21.17
C VAL A 301 12.09 -27.32 -21.83
N PRO A 302 11.75 -27.41 -23.14
CA PRO A 302 11.63 -28.69 -23.83
C PRO A 302 12.92 -29.54 -23.77
N GLY A 303 12.78 -30.87 -23.83
CA GLY A 303 13.92 -31.77 -23.97
C GLY A 303 14.65 -31.63 -25.31
N GLY A 304 15.95 -31.95 -25.34
CA GLY A 304 16.77 -31.92 -26.56
C GLY A 304 18.17 -31.37 -26.32
N ALA A 305 18.60 -30.44 -27.17
CA ALA A 305 19.85 -29.71 -27.01
C ALA A 305 19.86 -28.90 -25.69
N PRO A 306 21.04 -28.51 -25.18
CA PRO A 306 21.12 -27.58 -24.05
C PRO A 306 20.30 -26.31 -24.29
N PRO A 307 19.61 -25.78 -23.27
CA PRO A 307 18.76 -24.60 -23.44
C PRO A 307 19.59 -23.35 -23.69
N ALA A 308 18.99 -22.37 -24.38
CA ALA A 308 19.64 -21.08 -24.63
C ALA A 308 19.82 -20.29 -23.32
N ALA A 309 21.02 -19.72 -23.13
CA ALA A 309 21.31 -18.81 -22.01
C ALA A 309 20.47 -17.52 -22.06
N ASP A 310 20.15 -17.07 -23.27
CA ASP A 310 19.31 -15.90 -23.54
C ASP A 310 17.86 -16.17 -23.11
N ARG A 311 17.30 -15.28 -22.28
CA ARG A 311 15.97 -15.47 -21.68
C ARG A 311 14.87 -15.43 -22.75
N ALA A 312 14.97 -14.48 -23.67
CA ALA A 312 13.99 -14.30 -24.74
C ALA A 312 13.95 -15.54 -25.65
N ALA A 313 15.12 -16.08 -26.02
CA ALA A 313 15.24 -17.25 -26.89
C ALA A 313 14.67 -18.53 -26.26
N ARG A 314 14.76 -18.71 -24.93
CA ARG A 314 14.19 -19.90 -24.23
C ARG A 314 12.77 -19.69 -23.70
N SER A 315 12.27 -18.46 -23.68
CA SER A 315 10.94 -18.12 -23.17
C SER A 315 9.84 -18.83 -23.96
N ALA A 316 8.68 -19.03 -23.33
CA ALA A 316 7.52 -19.64 -23.97
C ALA A 316 6.28 -18.76 -23.81
N SER A 317 5.51 -18.60 -24.88
CA SER A 317 4.25 -17.87 -24.86
C SER A 317 3.16 -18.64 -24.11
N PHE A 318 2.16 -17.92 -23.60
CA PHE A 318 0.96 -18.49 -23.01
C PHE A 318 -0.25 -17.58 -23.20
N ASP A 319 -1.42 -18.07 -22.80
CA ASP A 319 -2.69 -17.33 -22.77
C ASP A 319 -3.14 -17.19 -21.31
N HIS A 320 -3.59 -16.00 -20.88
CA HIS A 320 -4.13 -15.78 -19.54
C HIS A 320 -5.36 -16.65 -19.23
N ALA A 321 -6.08 -17.13 -20.24
CA ALA A 321 -7.16 -18.12 -20.08
C ALA A 321 -6.64 -19.50 -19.62
N HIS A 322 -5.34 -19.77 -19.80
CA HIS A 322 -4.66 -20.99 -19.35
C HIS A 322 -3.73 -20.74 -18.15
N GLU A 323 -3.81 -19.55 -17.55
CA GLU A 323 -3.08 -19.13 -16.37
C GLU A 323 -4.03 -19.04 -15.17
N GLN A 324 -3.65 -19.67 -14.06
CA GLN A 324 -4.32 -19.58 -12.78
C GLN A 324 -3.33 -18.99 -11.77
N ALA A 325 -3.60 -17.77 -11.33
CA ALA A 325 -2.77 -17.02 -10.40
C ALA A 325 -3.51 -16.84 -9.07
N LEU A 326 -3.31 -17.80 -8.17
CA LEU A 326 -3.93 -17.85 -6.84
C LEU A 326 -2.85 -17.64 -5.77
N PRO A 327 -3.20 -17.13 -4.58
CA PRO A 327 -2.20 -16.78 -3.57
C PRO A 327 -1.43 -17.99 -3.02
N TYR A 328 -2.05 -19.17 -3.08
CA TYR A 328 -1.46 -20.44 -2.63
C TYR A 328 -0.99 -21.35 -3.77
N ARG A 329 -1.21 -20.97 -5.03
CA ARG A 329 -0.85 -21.78 -6.21
C ARG A 329 -0.78 -20.94 -7.48
N TYR A 330 0.32 -21.07 -8.21
CA TYR A 330 0.39 -20.64 -9.60
C TYR A 330 0.35 -21.87 -10.51
N ARG A 331 -0.36 -21.76 -11.64
CA ARG A 331 -0.37 -22.74 -12.72
C ARG A 331 -0.48 -22.06 -14.07
N VAL A 332 0.36 -22.42 -15.02
CA VAL A 332 0.24 -21.99 -16.41
C VAL A 332 0.47 -23.15 -17.38
N ALA A 333 -0.35 -23.23 -18.43
CA ALA A 333 -0.06 -24.06 -19.59
C ALA A 333 0.52 -23.19 -20.71
N LEU A 334 1.75 -23.50 -21.10
CA LEU A 334 2.51 -22.79 -22.13
C LEU A 334 2.12 -23.33 -23.52
N ASP A 335 2.22 -22.50 -24.54
CA ASP A 335 1.82 -22.87 -25.92
C ASP A 335 2.67 -23.99 -26.51
N ASN A 336 3.87 -24.22 -25.97
CA ASN A 336 4.72 -25.35 -26.32
C ASN A 336 4.29 -26.68 -25.66
N GLY A 337 3.18 -26.70 -24.92
CA GLY A 337 2.60 -27.88 -24.26
C GLY A 337 3.14 -28.18 -22.87
N ILE A 338 4.09 -27.39 -22.35
CA ILE A 338 4.59 -27.53 -20.98
C ILE A 338 3.56 -26.94 -20.00
N VAL A 339 3.32 -27.62 -18.88
CA VAL A 339 2.54 -27.07 -17.76
C VAL A 339 3.45 -26.87 -16.57
N ALA A 340 3.46 -25.65 -16.02
CA ALA A 340 4.25 -25.27 -14.87
C ALA A 340 3.36 -24.92 -13.68
N GLU A 341 3.71 -25.42 -12.50
CA GLU A 341 2.96 -25.22 -11.27
C GLU A 341 3.87 -24.95 -10.07
N VAL A 342 3.44 -24.07 -9.17
CA VAL A 342 4.16 -23.68 -7.94
C VAL A 342 3.20 -23.66 -6.77
N ALA A 343 3.61 -24.22 -5.63
CA ALA A 343 2.94 -24.08 -4.34
C ALA A 343 3.96 -23.70 -3.25
N PRO A 344 3.68 -22.69 -2.41
CA PRO A 344 4.65 -22.13 -1.47
C PRO A 344 4.53 -22.77 -0.09
N THR A 345 5.63 -22.79 0.64
CA THR A 345 5.65 -22.67 2.10
C THR A 345 6.29 -21.32 2.45
N ASP A 346 6.81 -21.16 3.65
CA ASP A 346 7.40 -19.91 4.11
C ASP A 346 8.80 -19.72 3.51
N HIS A 347 9.69 -20.66 3.81
CA HIS A 347 11.09 -20.67 3.37
C HIS A 347 11.33 -21.52 2.12
N ALA A 348 10.29 -22.11 1.53
CA ALA A 348 10.44 -23.07 0.45
C ALA A 348 9.26 -23.07 -0.54
N ALA A 349 9.42 -23.79 -1.65
CA ALA A 349 8.34 -24.12 -2.56
C ALA A 349 8.52 -25.50 -3.18
N ILE A 350 7.40 -26.07 -3.59
CA ILE A 350 7.34 -27.24 -4.46
C ILE A 350 6.85 -26.81 -5.85
N MET A 351 7.60 -27.21 -6.88
CA MET A 351 7.25 -26.97 -8.28
C MET A 351 7.00 -28.30 -8.99
N ARG A 352 6.07 -28.29 -9.94
CA ARG A 352 5.74 -29.44 -10.77
C ARG A 352 5.70 -29.03 -12.24
N PHE A 353 6.46 -29.73 -13.07
CA PHE A 353 6.56 -29.47 -14.51
C PHE A 353 6.13 -30.70 -15.31
N ALA A 354 5.07 -30.57 -16.10
CA ALA A 354 4.63 -31.59 -17.04
C ALA A 354 5.09 -31.22 -18.46
N TYR A 355 5.62 -32.19 -19.20
CA TYR A 355 6.17 -32.01 -20.54
C TYR A 355 5.40 -32.85 -21.55
N PRO A 356 5.24 -32.38 -22.81
CA PRO A 356 4.49 -33.10 -23.83
C PRO A 356 5.23 -34.31 -24.44
N GLY A 357 6.52 -34.51 -24.16
CA GLY A 357 7.35 -35.59 -24.71
C GLY A 357 8.07 -36.42 -23.64
N ASP A 358 8.98 -37.29 -24.09
CA ASP A 358 9.73 -38.24 -23.23
C ASP A 358 10.98 -37.63 -22.56
N GLY A 359 11.31 -36.38 -22.86
CA GLY A 359 12.34 -35.61 -22.16
C GLY A 359 11.91 -34.18 -21.88
N GLY A 360 12.34 -33.67 -20.72
CA GLY A 360 12.16 -32.29 -20.28
C GLY A 360 13.42 -31.76 -19.61
N GLN A 361 13.63 -30.46 -19.64
CA GLN A 361 14.75 -29.80 -18.99
C GLN A 361 14.27 -28.70 -18.05
N ILE A 362 15.11 -28.37 -17.07
CA ILE A 362 14.94 -27.24 -16.17
C ILE A 362 16.19 -26.38 -16.28
N ALA A 363 16.01 -25.11 -16.60
CA ALA A 363 17.06 -24.10 -16.61
C ALA A 363 17.02 -23.29 -15.31
N PHE A 364 18.18 -23.17 -14.67
CA PHE A 364 18.43 -22.32 -13.50
C PHE A 364 19.12 -21.05 -13.92
N ASP A 365 18.73 -19.97 -13.26
CA ASP A 365 19.09 -18.65 -13.67
C ASP A 365 18.98 -17.65 -12.51
N ASN A 366 19.39 -16.40 -12.75
CA ASN A 366 19.20 -15.31 -11.79
C ASN A 366 19.05 -13.97 -12.52
N LEU A 367 18.58 -12.90 -11.86
CA LEU A 367 18.35 -11.56 -12.45
C LEU A 367 19.63 -10.99 -13.10
N ASN A 368 20.78 -11.17 -12.47
CA ASN A 368 22.11 -10.82 -12.98
C ASN A 368 23.15 -11.90 -12.55
N ASP A 369 24.45 -11.67 -12.77
CA ASP A 369 25.52 -12.64 -12.44
C ASP A 369 25.92 -12.68 -10.96
N HIS A 370 25.18 -12.00 -10.06
CA HIS A 370 25.47 -11.99 -8.63
C HIS A 370 24.89 -13.23 -7.94
N GLY A 371 25.59 -14.34 -8.06
CA GLY A 371 25.25 -15.59 -7.38
C GLY A 371 26.03 -16.78 -7.93
N HIS A 372 25.62 -17.97 -7.51
CA HIS A 372 26.17 -19.23 -8.00
C HIS A 372 25.13 -20.34 -7.92
N VAL A 373 25.20 -21.31 -8.84
CA VAL A 373 24.44 -22.56 -8.74
C VAL A 373 25.25 -23.73 -9.27
N ALA A 374 25.25 -24.84 -8.53
CA ALA A 374 25.91 -26.08 -8.92
C ALA A 374 24.99 -27.27 -8.72
N ILE A 375 24.80 -28.05 -9.79
CA ILE A 375 24.06 -29.32 -9.73
C ILE A 375 25.03 -30.42 -9.26
N ALA A 376 24.59 -31.20 -8.28
CA ALA A 376 25.37 -32.30 -7.73
C ALA A 376 25.73 -33.33 -8.81
N PRO A 377 26.88 -34.02 -8.72
CA PRO A 377 27.29 -34.99 -9.74
C PRO A 377 26.33 -36.19 -9.92
N ASP A 378 25.53 -36.49 -8.90
CA ASP A 378 24.50 -37.54 -8.96
C ASP A 378 23.20 -37.08 -9.64
N GLY A 379 23.10 -35.80 -9.99
CA GLY A 379 21.92 -35.20 -10.62
C GLY A 379 20.67 -35.18 -9.73
N LEU A 380 20.78 -35.40 -8.42
CA LEU A 380 19.63 -35.45 -7.50
C LEU A 380 19.34 -34.13 -6.79
N SER A 381 20.32 -33.23 -6.74
CA SER A 381 20.21 -31.95 -6.03
C SER A 381 21.02 -30.86 -6.70
N ALA A 382 20.76 -29.62 -6.32
CA ALA A 382 21.62 -28.49 -6.62
C ALA A 382 21.70 -27.58 -5.39
N ASP A 383 22.84 -26.94 -5.20
CA ASP A 383 23.08 -25.96 -4.16
C ASP A 383 23.60 -24.67 -4.81
N GLY A 384 23.28 -23.53 -4.20
CA GLY A 384 23.69 -22.23 -4.73
C GLY A 384 23.44 -21.08 -3.78
N TYR A 385 23.70 -19.88 -4.25
CA TYR A 385 23.40 -18.64 -3.55
C TYR A 385 23.11 -17.50 -4.52
N THR A 386 22.53 -16.43 -4.01
CA THR A 386 22.23 -15.20 -4.74
C THR A 386 22.59 -13.99 -3.86
N ASP A 387 23.32 -13.05 -4.47
CA ASP A 387 23.74 -11.78 -3.88
C ASP A 387 23.05 -10.60 -4.57
N VAL A 388 21.98 -10.85 -5.33
CA VAL A 388 21.20 -9.81 -5.99
C VAL A 388 20.68 -8.84 -4.93
N ALA A 389 20.93 -7.55 -5.12
CA ALA A 389 20.40 -6.49 -4.28
C ALA A 389 20.19 -5.25 -5.15
N SER A 390 19.00 -4.66 -5.09
CA SER A 390 18.76 -3.35 -5.67
C SER A 390 19.57 -2.27 -4.93
N GLY A 391 19.69 -1.06 -5.50
CA GLY A 391 20.38 0.05 -4.83
C GLY A 391 19.71 0.51 -3.53
N LEU A 392 18.44 0.13 -3.33
CA LEU A 392 17.63 0.45 -2.14
C LEU A 392 17.49 -0.76 -1.20
N SER A 393 18.12 -1.89 -1.54
CA SER A 393 18.15 -3.10 -0.73
C SER A 393 19.20 -3.02 0.39
N THR A 394 19.17 -1.94 1.20
CA THR A 394 20.19 -1.66 2.23
C THR A 394 20.37 -2.85 3.17
N GLY A 395 21.61 -3.28 3.38
CA GLY A 395 21.91 -4.36 4.31
C GLY A 395 21.48 -5.75 3.83
N ALA A 396 21.02 -5.92 2.59
CA ALA A 396 20.78 -7.24 2.02
C ALA A 396 22.07 -8.08 2.01
N THR A 397 21.94 -9.33 2.44
CA THR A 397 23.05 -10.29 2.55
C THR A 397 22.89 -11.43 1.55
N ARG A 398 23.89 -12.31 1.44
CA ARG A 398 23.78 -13.54 0.65
C ARG A 398 22.58 -14.38 1.09
N MET A 399 21.80 -14.87 0.14
CA MET A 399 20.81 -15.92 0.38
C MET A 399 21.23 -17.22 -0.28
N PHE A 400 21.07 -18.32 0.44
CA PHE A 400 21.42 -19.67 0.02
C PHE A 400 20.20 -20.42 -0.51
N VAL A 401 20.39 -21.24 -1.53
CA VAL A 401 19.34 -22.00 -2.21
C VAL A 401 19.71 -23.48 -2.22
N HIS A 402 18.81 -24.34 -1.73
CA HIS A 402 18.92 -25.79 -1.78
C HIS A 402 17.79 -26.39 -2.62
N ILE A 403 18.13 -27.24 -3.58
CA ILE A 403 17.21 -27.81 -4.56
C ILE A 403 17.29 -29.34 -4.54
N VAL A 404 16.14 -30.01 -4.57
CA VAL A 404 16.02 -31.48 -4.69
C VAL A 404 15.09 -31.84 -5.84
N PHE A 405 15.54 -32.77 -6.68
CA PHE A 405 14.73 -33.37 -7.74
C PHE A 405 14.11 -34.69 -7.28
N ASP A 406 12.93 -35.03 -7.81
CA ASP A 406 12.28 -36.31 -7.52
C ASP A 406 12.98 -37.54 -8.13
N ARG A 407 13.94 -37.31 -9.05
CA ARG A 407 14.75 -38.32 -9.71
C ARG A 407 16.08 -37.74 -10.22
N PRO A 408 17.11 -38.58 -10.47
CA PRO A 408 18.36 -38.11 -11.03
C PRO A 408 18.18 -37.49 -12.42
N ALA A 409 18.88 -36.37 -12.67
CA ALA A 409 19.06 -35.83 -14.01
C ALA A 409 19.85 -36.81 -14.90
N ARG A 410 19.39 -37.03 -16.13
CA ARG A 410 20.08 -37.84 -17.15
C ARG A 410 21.27 -37.12 -17.77
N ALA A 411 21.21 -35.80 -17.81
CA ALA A 411 22.26 -34.91 -18.27
C ALA A 411 22.14 -33.57 -17.55
N GLN A 412 23.25 -32.88 -17.36
CA GLN A 412 23.30 -31.56 -16.77
C GLN A 412 24.46 -30.76 -17.35
N GLY A 413 24.40 -29.44 -17.24
CA GLY A 413 25.47 -28.57 -17.73
C GLY A 413 25.30 -27.12 -17.32
N ARG A 414 26.24 -26.28 -17.78
CA ARG A 414 26.19 -24.81 -17.66
C ARG A 414 25.62 -24.22 -18.94
N MET A 415 25.00 -23.05 -18.84
CA MET A 415 24.73 -22.18 -19.99
C MET A 415 25.72 -21.00 -19.95
N SER A 416 26.02 -20.39 -21.10
CA SER A 416 26.99 -19.30 -21.17
C SER A 416 26.68 -18.29 -22.27
N GLY A 417 27.40 -17.17 -22.27
CA GLY A 417 27.35 -16.17 -23.34
C GLY A 417 26.38 -15.02 -23.07
N GLN A 418 25.88 -14.89 -21.84
CA GLN A 418 24.98 -13.81 -21.41
C GLN A 418 25.56 -12.96 -20.27
N LYS A 419 26.87 -13.08 -20.01
CA LYS A 419 27.58 -12.40 -18.89
C LYS A 419 26.91 -12.67 -17.54
N ARG A 420 26.41 -13.90 -17.39
CA ARG A 420 25.72 -14.39 -16.21
C ARG A 420 25.95 -15.89 -16.03
N ASP A 421 27.17 -16.30 -16.36
CA ASP A 421 27.53 -17.71 -16.54
C ASP A 421 27.63 -18.41 -15.17
N ASP A 422 27.83 -17.67 -14.07
CA ASP A 422 28.00 -18.24 -12.74
C ASP A 422 26.69 -18.73 -12.12
N VAL A 423 25.59 -18.08 -12.49
CA VAL A 423 24.21 -18.38 -12.06
C VAL A 423 23.45 -19.29 -13.02
N GLN A 424 24.06 -19.71 -14.12
CA GLN A 424 23.40 -20.44 -15.19
C GLN A 424 23.72 -21.95 -15.19
N ALA A 425 22.70 -22.78 -15.05
CA ALA A 425 22.82 -24.24 -15.14
C ALA A 425 21.55 -24.87 -15.70
N TRP A 426 21.63 -26.12 -16.16
CA TRP A 426 20.45 -26.87 -16.59
C TRP A 426 20.56 -28.35 -16.23
N ALA A 427 19.41 -28.99 -16.02
CA ALA A 427 19.26 -30.42 -15.78
C ALA A 427 18.18 -31.01 -16.70
N ALA A 428 18.43 -32.17 -17.28
CA ALA A 428 17.49 -32.91 -18.15
C ALA A 428 16.98 -34.18 -17.47
N PHE A 429 15.69 -34.47 -17.66
CA PHE A 429 14.98 -35.56 -17.00
C PHE A 429 14.23 -36.45 -17.97
N ASP A 430 14.00 -37.69 -17.53
CA ASP A 430 13.07 -38.62 -18.17
C ASP A 430 11.62 -38.28 -17.84
N THR A 431 10.84 -37.95 -18.86
CA THR A 431 9.41 -37.65 -18.73
C THR A 431 8.54 -38.67 -19.45
N ALA A 432 9.13 -39.78 -19.91
CA ALA A 432 8.43 -40.87 -20.59
C ALA A 432 7.19 -41.34 -19.82
N GLY A 433 6.10 -41.54 -20.56
CA GLY A 433 4.79 -41.87 -20.00
C GLY A 433 4.05 -40.68 -19.37
N GLY A 434 4.43 -39.44 -19.70
CA GLY A 434 3.79 -38.22 -19.21
C GLY A 434 4.07 -37.93 -17.74
N ARG A 435 5.15 -38.46 -17.18
CA ARG A 435 5.50 -38.27 -15.76
C ARG A 435 6.04 -36.85 -15.55
N PRO A 436 5.42 -36.01 -14.72
CA PRO A 436 5.97 -34.69 -14.41
C PRO A 436 7.28 -34.80 -13.63
N VAL A 437 8.08 -33.74 -13.66
CA VAL A 437 9.27 -33.55 -12.82
C VAL A 437 8.86 -32.68 -11.63
N THR A 438 9.12 -33.16 -10.41
CA THR A 438 8.90 -32.39 -9.19
C THR A 438 10.23 -31.82 -8.68
N VAL A 439 10.23 -30.54 -8.33
CA VAL A 439 11.37 -29.83 -7.75
C VAL A 439 10.96 -29.28 -6.39
N ARG A 440 11.80 -29.48 -5.38
CA ARG A 440 11.68 -28.82 -4.08
C ARG A 440 12.81 -27.82 -3.94
N ILE A 441 12.50 -26.59 -3.59
CA ILE A 441 13.48 -25.53 -3.40
C ILE A 441 13.26 -24.92 -2.03
N ALA A 442 14.31 -24.77 -1.23
CA ALA A 442 14.27 -24.08 0.04
C ALA A 442 15.42 -23.07 0.12
N THR A 443 15.19 -21.99 0.84
CA THR A 443 16.15 -20.89 0.99
C THR A 443 16.50 -20.62 2.43
N SER A 444 17.57 -19.86 2.63
CA SER A 444 18.04 -19.41 3.94
C SER A 444 18.95 -18.19 3.78
N LEU A 445 18.86 -17.22 4.70
CA LEU A 445 19.85 -16.14 4.83
C LEU A 445 21.04 -16.56 5.68
N ILE A 446 20.97 -17.71 6.37
CA ILE A 446 22.03 -18.21 7.26
C ILE A 446 23.04 -19.07 6.50
N GLY A 447 22.58 -20.06 5.72
CA GLY A 447 23.48 -21.00 5.06
C GLY A 447 22.78 -22.19 4.41
N ILE A 448 23.51 -22.96 3.58
CA ILE A 448 23.00 -24.17 2.91
C ILE A 448 22.49 -25.20 3.93
N ALA A 449 23.19 -25.35 5.06
CA ALA A 449 22.77 -26.27 6.12
C ALA A 449 21.42 -25.86 6.74
N GLN A 450 21.14 -24.57 6.83
CA GLN A 450 19.85 -24.07 7.31
C GLN A 450 18.77 -24.19 6.24
N ALA A 451 19.06 -23.91 4.95
CA ALA A 451 18.11 -24.14 3.86
C ALA A 451 17.65 -25.60 3.79
N ARG A 452 18.56 -26.56 4.01
CA ARG A 452 18.22 -28.00 4.14
C ARG A 452 17.32 -28.28 5.35
N ARG A 453 17.51 -27.58 6.48
CA ARG A 453 16.64 -27.69 7.66
C ARG A 453 15.25 -27.13 7.38
N ASN A 454 15.17 -25.95 6.76
CA ASN A 454 13.90 -25.34 6.36
C ASN A 454 13.10 -26.29 5.46
N MET A 455 13.76 -26.89 4.44
CA MET A 455 13.13 -27.91 3.59
C MET A 455 12.62 -29.11 4.40
N ALA A 456 13.41 -29.64 5.33
CA ALA A 456 13.03 -30.80 6.12
C ALA A 456 11.83 -30.52 7.05
N MET A 457 11.69 -29.29 7.54
CA MET A 457 10.58 -28.88 8.41
C MET A 457 9.30 -28.56 7.63
N GLU A 458 9.41 -27.85 6.52
CA GLU A 458 8.26 -27.32 5.78
C GLU A 458 7.81 -28.19 4.61
N LEU A 459 8.76 -28.85 3.93
CA LEU A 459 8.54 -29.68 2.75
C LEU A 459 9.12 -31.09 2.92
N PRO A 460 8.71 -31.86 3.95
CA PRO A 460 9.17 -33.23 4.11
C PRO A 460 8.82 -34.06 2.86
N ALA A 461 9.64 -35.06 2.54
CA ALA A 461 9.50 -35.87 1.33
C ALA A 461 8.13 -36.54 1.15
N THR A 462 7.37 -36.71 2.24
CA THR A 462 6.01 -37.27 2.26
C THR A 462 4.92 -36.30 1.80
N MET A 463 5.19 -35.00 1.72
CA MET A 463 4.20 -33.97 1.37
C MET A 463 4.23 -33.71 -0.14
N ASP A 464 3.15 -34.05 -0.85
CA ASP A 464 3.03 -33.78 -2.28
C ASP A 464 2.62 -32.32 -2.58
N PHE A 465 2.57 -31.98 -3.86
CA PHE A 465 2.24 -30.63 -4.33
C PHE A 465 0.86 -30.15 -3.84
N ASP A 466 -0.15 -31.01 -3.94
CA ASP A 466 -1.52 -30.63 -3.63
C ASP A 466 -1.69 -30.42 -2.12
N ALA A 467 -1.02 -31.22 -1.28
CA ALA A 467 -0.99 -31.01 0.16
C ALA A 467 -0.35 -29.67 0.56
N VAL A 468 0.75 -29.26 -0.08
CA VAL A 468 1.38 -27.94 0.16
C VAL A 468 0.42 -26.82 -0.23
N ALA A 469 -0.17 -26.89 -1.44
CA ALA A 469 -1.13 -25.90 -1.91
C ALA A 469 -2.35 -25.78 -0.98
N GLN A 470 -2.88 -26.89 -0.46
CA GLN A 470 -3.99 -26.87 0.49
C GLN A 470 -3.59 -26.29 1.85
N ALA A 471 -2.37 -26.54 2.33
CA ALA A 471 -1.87 -25.95 3.58
C ALA A 471 -1.75 -24.42 3.46
N ALA A 472 -1.16 -23.91 2.37
CA ALA A 472 -1.09 -22.48 2.10
C ALA A 472 -2.50 -21.87 1.92
N LYS A 473 -3.41 -22.57 1.21
CA LYS A 473 -4.81 -22.16 1.06
C LYS A 473 -5.54 -22.02 2.40
N ALA A 474 -5.29 -22.94 3.35
CA ALA A 474 -5.89 -22.89 4.67
C ALA A 474 -5.45 -21.64 5.45
N GLN A 475 -4.16 -21.29 5.38
CA GLN A 475 -3.63 -20.07 6.00
C GLN A 475 -4.29 -18.80 5.42
N TRP A 476 -4.38 -18.72 4.09
CA TRP A 476 -5.09 -17.62 3.44
C TRP A 476 -6.55 -17.55 3.85
N ASN A 477 -7.28 -18.66 3.86
CA ASN A 477 -8.70 -18.66 4.25
C ASN A 477 -8.92 -18.22 5.71
N ASP A 478 -7.97 -18.45 6.62
CA ASP A 478 -8.05 -17.98 8.01
C ASP A 478 -7.98 -16.43 8.11
N ARG A 479 -7.17 -15.79 7.26
CA ARG A 479 -7.06 -14.32 7.19
C ARG A 479 -8.20 -13.71 6.35
N LEU A 480 -8.42 -14.23 5.15
CA LEU A 480 -9.43 -13.72 4.22
C LEU A 480 -10.86 -13.90 4.76
N GLY A 481 -11.11 -14.96 5.54
CA GLY A 481 -12.41 -15.24 6.16
C GLY A 481 -12.82 -14.26 7.27
N ARG A 482 -11.92 -13.36 7.71
CA ARG A 482 -12.22 -12.32 8.72
C ARG A 482 -13.21 -11.28 8.22
N VAL A 483 -13.34 -11.13 6.91
CA VAL A 483 -14.25 -10.17 6.29
C VAL A 483 -15.15 -10.88 5.29
N ALA A 484 -16.45 -10.59 5.34
CA ALA A 484 -17.42 -11.13 4.40
C ALA A 484 -18.43 -10.06 3.97
N ILE A 485 -18.84 -10.11 2.70
CA ILE A 485 -19.88 -9.26 2.11
C ILE A 485 -21.01 -10.13 1.52
N PRO A 486 -21.87 -10.72 2.37
CA PRO A 486 -22.93 -11.62 1.91
C PRO A 486 -23.85 -10.95 0.88
N GLY A 487 -24.18 -11.65 -0.20
CA GLY A 487 -25.08 -11.15 -1.24
C GLY A 487 -24.44 -10.18 -2.24
N ALA A 488 -23.19 -9.76 -2.05
CA ALA A 488 -22.48 -8.93 -3.02
C ALA A 488 -22.18 -9.70 -4.34
N PRO A 489 -22.14 -9.02 -5.50
CA PRO A 489 -21.71 -9.60 -6.77
C PRO A 489 -20.34 -10.28 -6.72
N LEU A 490 -20.08 -11.21 -7.64
CA LEU A 490 -18.83 -11.98 -7.67
C LEU A 490 -17.60 -11.07 -7.78
N ASP A 491 -17.64 -10.06 -8.65
CA ASP A 491 -16.53 -9.12 -8.85
C ASP A 491 -16.18 -8.34 -7.57
N GLU A 492 -17.19 -7.84 -6.85
CA GLU A 492 -16.98 -7.16 -5.56
C GLU A 492 -16.35 -8.11 -4.51
N ARG A 493 -16.71 -9.39 -4.51
CA ARG A 493 -16.05 -10.39 -3.64
C ARG A 493 -14.59 -10.62 -4.05
N LYS A 494 -14.29 -10.67 -5.34
CA LYS A 494 -12.89 -10.77 -5.83
C LYS A 494 -12.08 -9.53 -5.43
N THR A 495 -12.67 -8.33 -5.53
CA THR A 495 -12.04 -7.09 -5.07
C THR A 495 -11.77 -7.12 -3.56
N LEU A 496 -12.74 -7.52 -2.73
CA LEU A 496 -12.54 -7.67 -1.29
C LEU A 496 -11.39 -8.64 -0.98
N TYR A 497 -11.42 -9.84 -1.53
CA TYR A 497 -10.43 -10.86 -1.19
C TYR A 497 -9.05 -10.56 -1.79
N GLY A 498 -8.98 -9.91 -2.95
CA GLY A 498 -7.74 -9.37 -3.50
C GLY A 498 -7.12 -8.28 -2.61
N ASN A 499 -7.95 -7.36 -2.07
CA ASN A 499 -7.49 -6.34 -1.12
C ASN A 499 -6.96 -6.98 0.18
N LEU A 500 -7.69 -7.95 0.75
CA LEU A 500 -7.22 -8.65 1.95
C LEU A 500 -5.94 -9.46 1.68
N TYR A 501 -5.80 -10.07 0.50
CA TYR A 501 -4.57 -10.74 0.12
C TYR A 501 -3.38 -9.78 0.12
N ARG A 502 -3.50 -8.63 -0.54
CA ARG A 502 -2.43 -7.61 -0.57
C ARG A 502 -2.11 -7.06 0.81
N LEU A 503 -3.13 -6.80 1.63
CA LEU A 503 -2.96 -6.39 3.03
C LEU A 503 -2.07 -7.35 3.82
N TYR A 504 -2.19 -8.67 3.62
CA TYR A 504 -1.43 -9.67 4.38
C TYR A 504 -0.20 -10.23 3.63
N LEU A 505 0.24 -9.58 2.55
CA LEU A 505 1.52 -9.93 1.91
C LEU A 505 2.72 -9.34 2.65
N TYR A 506 2.61 -8.08 3.07
CA TYR A 506 3.67 -7.32 3.74
C TYR A 506 3.23 -6.95 5.16
N PRO A 507 4.15 -6.66 6.11
CA PRO A 507 5.60 -6.87 6.03
C PRO A 507 5.97 -8.36 5.93
N ASN A 508 7.21 -8.66 5.54
CA ASN A 508 7.71 -10.04 5.41
C ASN A 508 8.52 -10.44 6.63
N GLU A 509 8.40 -11.69 7.05
CA GLU A 509 9.34 -12.27 8.00
C GLU A 509 10.76 -12.38 7.40
N ALA A 510 11.76 -12.25 8.26
CA ALA A 510 13.18 -12.35 7.91
C ALA A 510 13.97 -13.18 8.92
N HIS A 511 13.30 -14.14 9.57
CA HIS A 511 13.90 -15.00 10.59
C HIS A 511 13.65 -16.47 10.26
N GLU A 512 14.50 -17.35 10.80
CA GLU A 512 14.50 -18.78 10.50
C GLU A 512 14.54 -19.58 11.81
N ASN A 513 14.01 -20.81 11.77
CA ASN A 513 14.10 -21.73 12.91
C ASN A 513 15.38 -22.58 12.83
N ALA A 514 16.41 -22.24 13.60
CA ALA A 514 17.64 -23.03 13.69
C ALA A 514 17.51 -24.30 14.57
N GLY A 515 16.37 -24.48 15.24
CA GLY A 515 16.05 -25.62 16.08
C GLY A 515 15.24 -26.69 15.34
N SER A 516 14.12 -27.11 15.94
CA SER A 516 13.17 -28.04 15.34
C SER A 516 11.73 -27.53 15.44
N VAL A 517 10.78 -28.17 14.77
CA VAL A 517 9.35 -27.82 14.90
C VAL A 517 8.84 -27.96 16.34
N ARG A 518 9.40 -28.89 17.13
CA ARG A 518 8.97 -29.11 18.53
C ARG A 518 9.67 -28.19 19.53
N GLU A 519 10.90 -27.80 19.23
CA GLU A 519 11.75 -26.96 20.06
C GLU A 519 12.36 -25.88 19.14
N PRO A 520 11.58 -24.82 18.82
CA PRO A 520 12.03 -23.79 17.90
C PRO A 520 13.14 -22.94 18.53
N SER A 521 14.11 -22.55 17.70
CA SER A 521 15.16 -21.59 18.02
C SER A 521 15.17 -20.52 16.94
N LEU A 522 14.34 -19.50 17.10
CA LEU A 522 14.17 -18.43 16.11
C LEU A 522 15.40 -17.51 16.15
N VAL A 523 16.04 -17.37 15.00
CA VAL A 523 17.23 -16.57 14.77
C VAL A 523 17.15 -15.90 13.41
N HIS A 524 17.90 -14.84 13.17
CA HIS A 524 17.95 -14.19 11.87
C HIS A 524 19.35 -13.68 11.54
N ALA A 525 19.64 -13.54 10.24
CA ALA A 525 20.80 -12.83 9.75
C ALA A 525 20.49 -11.32 9.77
N SER A 526 21.12 -10.59 10.69
CA SER A 526 20.74 -9.19 10.94
C SER A 526 21.34 -8.24 9.89
N PRO A 527 20.52 -7.40 9.23
CA PRO A 527 20.97 -6.32 8.36
C PRO A 527 21.30 -5.02 9.14
N PHE A 528 21.11 -5.01 10.46
CA PHE A 528 21.19 -3.81 11.31
C PHE A 528 22.47 -3.76 12.17
N VAL A 529 23.21 -4.86 12.24
CA VAL A 529 24.49 -4.94 12.97
C VAL A 529 25.65 -5.23 12.04
N PRO A 530 26.88 -4.82 12.39
CA PRO A 530 28.05 -5.15 11.58
C PRO A 530 28.23 -6.66 11.37
N ALA A 531 28.49 -7.03 10.12
CA ALA A 531 28.79 -8.40 9.71
C ALA A 531 29.91 -9.01 10.58
N ALA A 532 29.80 -10.31 10.85
CA ALA A 532 30.82 -11.06 11.59
C ALA A 532 32.04 -11.41 10.73
N GLY A 533 31.88 -11.43 9.40
CA GLY A 533 32.92 -11.71 8.43
C GLY A 533 32.39 -11.63 6.99
N PRO A 534 33.18 -12.04 5.98
CA PRO A 534 32.70 -12.19 4.61
C PRO A 534 31.80 -13.42 4.46
N ASP A 535 30.90 -13.39 3.48
CA ASP A 535 30.16 -14.58 3.07
C ASP A 535 31.09 -15.66 2.49
N SER A 536 30.70 -16.91 2.67
CA SER A 536 31.25 -18.06 1.93
C SER A 536 30.19 -18.65 1.01
N ASP A 537 30.55 -19.62 0.17
CA ASP A 537 29.58 -20.28 -0.70
C ASP A 537 28.50 -21.09 0.06
N THR A 538 28.68 -21.31 1.38
CA THR A 538 27.79 -22.18 2.17
C THR A 538 27.22 -21.55 3.43
N GLN A 539 27.69 -20.37 3.82
CA GLN A 539 27.35 -19.72 5.09
C GLN A 539 27.49 -18.20 4.95
N THR A 540 26.54 -17.44 5.52
CA THR A 540 26.59 -15.98 5.51
C THR A 540 27.69 -15.42 6.44
N GLY A 541 28.21 -14.26 6.07
CA GLY A 541 29.03 -13.39 6.91
C GLY A 541 28.23 -12.48 7.84
N ALA A 542 26.91 -12.39 7.65
CA ALA A 542 26.01 -11.64 8.53
C ALA A 542 26.07 -12.19 9.96
N ARG A 543 25.81 -11.32 10.94
CA ARG A 543 25.71 -11.76 12.33
C ARG A 543 24.36 -12.44 12.53
N ILE A 544 24.39 -13.66 13.06
CA ILE A 544 23.17 -14.38 13.42
C ILE A 544 22.78 -13.98 14.85
N VAL A 545 21.56 -13.45 15.00
CA VAL A 545 21.05 -12.91 16.27
C VAL A 545 19.78 -13.69 16.67
N PRO A 546 19.56 -13.98 17.97
CA PRO A 546 18.29 -14.55 18.44
C PRO A 546 17.12 -13.60 18.28
N GLY A 547 15.94 -14.14 17.95
CA GLY A 547 14.69 -13.39 17.87
C GLY A 547 14.08 -13.38 16.47
N THR A 548 12.85 -12.88 16.40
CA THR A 548 12.11 -12.67 15.16
C THR A 548 12.45 -11.31 14.55
N LEU A 549 12.37 -11.22 13.23
CA LEU A 549 12.59 -9.99 12.49
C LEU A 549 11.57 -9.87 11.38
N TYR A 550 11.07 -8.66 11.15
CA TYR A 550 10.20 -8.31 10.02
C TYR A 550 10.82 -7.14 9.24
N VAL A 551 10.63 -7.17 7.93
CA VAL A 551 11.20 -6.22 6.95
C VAL A 551 10.20 -5.95 5.81
N ASN A 552 10.61 -5.21 4.77
CA ASN A 552 9.79 -4.92 3.58
C ASN A 552 8.51 -4.14 3.91
N ASN A 553 8.68 -2.94 4.48
CA ASN A 553 7.56 -2.05 4.78
C ASN A 553 7.96 -0.58 4.66
N GLY A 554 7.12 0.18 3.96
CA GLY A 554 7.09 1.62 3.97
C GLY A 554 6.11 2.14 5.00
N PHE A 555 6.60 2.68 6.11
CA PHE A 555 5.71 3.27 7.10
C PHE A 555 5.08 4.56 6.61
N TRP A 556 5.76 5.29 5.71
CA TRP A 556 5.15 6.48 5.09
C TRP A 556 3.86 6.12 4.39
N ASP A 557 3.67 4.93 3.84
CA ASP A 557 2.40 4.49 3.26
C ASP A 557 1.47 3.94 4.35
N THR A 558 1.91 2.84 4.95
CA THR A 558 1.07 1.87 5.65
C THR A 558 0.49 2.33 6.97
N TYR A 559 1.01 3.40 7.59
CA TYR A 559 0.49 3.90 8.88
C TYR A 559 -0.97 4.36 8.77
N ARG A 560 -1.40 4.83 7.59
CA ARG A 560 -2.74 5.36 7.35
C ARG A 560 -3.82 4.33 7.55
N THR A 561 -3.63 3.13 7.02
CA THR A 561 -4.72 2.16 6.84
C THR A 561 -4.29 0.71 7.10
N ALA A 562 -3.14 0.25 6.61
CA ALA A 562 -2.70 -1.13 6.78
C ALA A 562 -2.46 -1.48 8.27
N TRP A 563 -1.68 -0.68 9.00
CA TRP A 563 -1.46 -0.90 10.44
C TRP A 563 -2.74 -0.78 11.28
N PRO A 564 -3.62 0.22 11.05
CA PRO A 564 -4.95 0.24 11.64
C PRO A 564 -5.81 -0.99 11.33
N ALA A 565 -5.67 -1.60 10.15
CA ALA A 565 -6.37 -2.82 9.77
C ALA A 565 -5.80 -4.05 10.49
N TYR A 566 -4.48 -4.20 10.59
CA TYR A 566 -3.87 -5.26 11.41
C TYR A 566 -4.32 -5.17 12.86
N ALA A 567 -4.28 -3.96 13.45
CA ALA A 567 -4.72 -3.75 14.82
C ALA A 567 -6.21 -4.11 15.04
N LEU A 568 -7.04 -3.97 14.00
CA LEU A 568 -8.47 -4.27 14.07
C LEU A 568 -8.80 -5.75 13.83
N LEU A 569 -8.22 -6.34 12.77
CA LEU A 569 -8.61 -7.66 12.29
C LEU A 569 -7.76 -8.79 12.88
N THR A 570 -6.48 -8.52 13.15
CA THR A 570 -5.47 -9.50 13.57
C THR A 570 -4.54 -8.90 14.64
N GLY A 571 -5.11 -8.22 15.64
CA GLY A 571 -4.35 -7.47 16.66
C GLY A 571 -3.33 -8.31 17.44
N GLY A 572 -3.55 -9.62 17.59
CA GLY A 572 -2.58 -10.53 18.20
C GLY A 572 -1.30 -10.69 17.36
N GLU A 573 -1.47 -10.90 16.05
CA GLU A 573 -0.40 -11.01 15.06
C GLU A 573 0.30 -9.65 14.86
N ALA A 574 -0.47 -8.55 14.83
CA ALA A 574 0.05 -7.20 14.73
C ALA A 574 1.10 -6.91 15.82
N GLY A 575 0.89 -7.39 17.05
CA GLY A 575 1.89 -7.25 18.12
C GLY A 575 3.20 -7.97 17.80
N THR A 576 3.15 -9.18 17.27
CA THR A 576 4.33 -9.93 16.84
C THR A 576 5.08 -9.22 15.70
N LEU A 577 4.35 -8.68 14.73
CA LEU A 577 4.93 -7.87 13.65
C LEU A 577 5.66 -6.64 14.21
N ILE A 578 5.01 -5.91 15.13
CA ILE A 578 5.59 -4.74 15.80
C ILE A 578 6.88 -5.11 16.54
N ASP A 579 6.90 -6.22 17.30
CA ASP A 579 8.10 -6.59 18.06
C ASP A 579 9.30 -6.87 17.16
N GLY A 580 9.10 -7.42 15.96
CA GLY A 580 10.19 -7.58 14.99
C GLY A 580 10.69 -6.26 14.39
N PHE A 581 9.86 -5.21 14.33
CA PHE A 581 10.37 -3.86 14.05
C PHE A 581 11.08 -3.23 15.26
N VAL A 582 10.62 -3.51 16.48
CA VAL A 582 11.34 -3.11 17.71
C VAL A 582 12.68 -3.84 17.82
N GLN A 583 12.80 -5.05 17.27
CA GLN A 583 14.07 -5.76 17.16
C GLN A 583 15.12 -4.96 16.36
N GLN A 584 14.72 -4.22 15.32
CA GLN A 584 15.61 -3.30 14.59
C GLN A 584 16.19 -2.24 15.54
N TYR A 585 15.38 -1.70 16.44
CA TYR A 585 15.84 -0.76 17.46
C TYR A 585 16.81 -1.39 18.47
N ARG A 586 16.57 -2.65 18.87
CA ARG A 586 17.49 -3.38 19.78
C ARG A 586 18.87 -3.58 19.14
N GLU A 587 18.92 -3.70 17.82
CA GLU A 587 20.13 -4.03 17.06
C GLU A 587 20.87 -2.80 16.52
N GLY A 588 20.17 -1.96 15.76
CA GLY A 588 20.71 -0.79 15.10
C GLY A 588 20.35 0.54 15.76
N GLY A 589 19.60 0.52 16.87
CA GLY A 589 19.29 1.72 17.65
C GLY A 589 18.18 2.61 17.09
N TRP A 590 17.53 2.21 16.00
CA TRP A 590 16.44 2.92 15.32
C TRP A 590 15.41 1.92 14.78
N ILE A 591 14.19 2.37 14.50
CA ILE A 591 13.25 1.63 13.65
C ILE A 591 13.33 2.24 12.25
N ALA A 592 13.35 1.39 11.21
CA ALA A 592 13.41 1.86 9.83
C ALA A 592 12.19 2.74 9.48
N ARG A 593 12.41 3.80 8.68
CA ARG A 593 11.30 4.53 8.02
C ARG A 593 10.75 3.73 6.85
N TRP A 594 11.67 3.22 6.05
CA TRP A 594 11.45 2.24 4.98
C TRP A 594 12.44 1.10 5.18
N SER A 595 11.95 -0.13 5.24
CA SER A 595 12.77 -1.32 5.44
C SER A 595 12.80 -2.18 4.17
N SER A 596 13.99 -2.44 3.63
CA SER A 596 14.22 -3.47 2.59
C SER A 596 15.70 -3.89 2.51
N PRO A 597 16.12 -4.96 3.20
CA PRO A 597 15.63 -5.31 4.52
C PRO A 597 16.09 -4.30 5.60
N GLY A 598 17.21 -3.59 5.39
CA GLY A 598 17.78 -2.60 6.31
C GLY A 598 17.16 -1.20 6.17
N TYR A 599 17.87 -0.17 6.64
CA TYR A 599 17.41 1.23 6.59
C TYR A 599 17.54 1.83 5.18
N ALA A 600 16.44 1.85 4.42
CA ALA A 600 16.41 2.53 3.12
C ALA A 600 16.03 4.01 3.30
N ASP A 601 16.76 4.92 2.63
CA ASP A 601 16.50 6.36 2.69
C ASP A 601 15.41 6.77 1.68
N LEU A 602 14.15 6.53 2.03
CA LEU A 602 13.00 6.88 1.19
C LEU A 602 11.85 7.46 1.98
N MET A 603 11.08 8.30 1.28
CA MET A 603 9.91 9.02 1.78
C MET A 603 10.23 9.90 3.00
N THR A 604 9.19 10.52 3.57
CA THR A 604 9.32 11.44 4.71
C THR A 604 8.71 10.86 5.99
N GLY A 605 9.07 11.44 7.14
CA GLY A 605 8.49 11.08 8.45
C GLY A 605 9.00 9.76 9.05
N THR A 606 8.81 9.63 10.36
CA THR A 606 9.10 8.42 11.17
C THR A 606 7.79 7.68 11.51
N SER A 607 6.97 7.38 10.50
CA SER A 607 5.55 7.03 10.67
C SER A 607 5.28 5.70 11.41
N ALA A 608 6.30 4.90 11.70
CA ALA A 608 6.22 3.81 12.68
C ALA A 608 5.76 4.32 14.06
N ASP A 609 6.15 5.55 14.43
CA ASP A 609 5.70 6.26 15.63
C ASP A 609 4.17 6.29 15.73
N VAL A 610 3.52 6.60 14.60
CA VAL A 610 2.06 6.73 14.50
C VAL A 610 1.41 5.36 14.49
N ALA A 611 1.88 4.47 13.61
CA ALA A 611 1.33 3.13 13.44
C ALA A 611 1.30 2.33 14.76
N PHE A 612 2.42 2.33 15.50
CA PHE A 612 2.57 1.48 16.68
C PHE A 612 1.97 2.11 17.93
N ALA A 613 2.02 3.44 18.07
CA ALA A 613 1.30 4.13 19.14
C ALA A 613 -0.23 3.98 18.98
N ASP A 614 -0.72 3.99 17.74
CA ASP A 614 -2.12 3.73 17.40
C ASP A 614 -2.53 2.29 17.76
N ALA A 615 -1.78 1.29 17.29
CA ALA A 615 -2.01 -0.12 17.60
C ALA A 615 -2.00 -0.38 19.12
N TRP A 616 -1.02 0.19 19.84
CA TRP A 616 -1.00 0.15 21.30
C TRP A 616 -2.23 0.84 21.90
N GLY A 617 -2.60 2.01 21.39
CA GLY A 617 -3.80 2.74 21.80
C GLY A 617 -5.09 1.94 21.65
N LYS A 618 -5.11 0.98 20.71
CA LYS A 618 -6.22 0.07 20.38
C LYS A 618 -6.17 -1.28 21.11
N GLY A 619 -5.16 -1.51 21.96
CA GLY A 619 -5.10 -2.72 22.80
C GLY A 619 -4.09 -3.77 22.35
N VAL A 620 -3.28 -3.52 21.31
CA VAL A 620 -2.18 -4.42 20.92
C VAL A 620 -1.07 -4.38 21.98
N ARG A 621 -0.62 -5.53 22.49
CA ARG A 621 0.32 -5.62 23.63
C ARG A 621 1.50 -6.58 23.45
N ASN A 622 1.49 -7.47 22.45
CA ASN A 622 2.49 -8.55 22.30
C ASN A 622 3.84 -8.04 21.74
N PHE A 623 4.38 -6.97 22.31
CA PHE A 623 5.67 -6.39 21.93
C PHE A 623 6.28 -5.59 23.09
N ASP A 624 7.56 -5.28 22.98
CA ASP A 624 8.27 -4.41 23.92
C ASP A 624 7.85 -2.94 23.78
N VAL A 625 6.78 -2.59 24.49
CA VAL A 625 6.23 -1.23 24.54
C VAL A 625 7.28 -0.22 25.03
N SER A 626 8.15 -0.60 25.97
CA SER A 626 9.17 0.30 26.50
C SER A 626 10.27 0.57 25.45
N GLY A 627 10.71 -0.48 24.75
CA GLY A 627 11.66 -0.37 23.64
C GLY A 627 11.10 0.49 22.51
N PHE A 628 9.84 0.25 22.11
CA PHE A 628 9.15 1.07 21.12
C PHE A 628 9.06 2.54 21.54
N TYR A 629 8.56 2.84 22.74
CA TYR A 629 8.43 4.24 23.19
C TYR A 629 9.78 4.97 23.19
N ARG A 630 10.86 4.28 23.59
CA ARG A 630 12.21 4.84 23.53
C ARG A 630 12.71 5.08 22.11
N ALA A 631 12.36 4.21 21.16
CA ALA A 631 12.68 4.41 19.75
C ALA A 631 11.97 5.65 19.20
N ALA A 632 10.66 5.76 19.42
CA ALA A 632 9.86 6.88 18.95
C ALA A 632 10.28 8.22 19.60
N LEU A 633 10.59 8.20 20.90
CA LEU A 633 11.14 9.38 21.58
C LEU A 633 12.49 9.79 21.00
N LYS A 634 13.33 8.83 20.62
CA LYS A 634 14.63 9.10 19.97
C LYS A 634 14.41 9.79 18.62
N ASP A 635 13.48 9.31 17.79
CA ASP A 635 13.10 9.94 16.52
C ASP A 635 12.66 11.40 16.69
N ALA A 636 11.94 11.71 17.77
CA ALA A 636 11.45 13.06 18.04
C ALA A 636 12.49 14.01 18.66
N THR A 637 13.57 13.50 19.26
CA THR A 637 14.45 14.29 20.16
C THR A 637 15.94 14.21 19.86
N VAL A 638 16.37 13.34 18.95
CA VAL A 638 17.79 13.07 18.67
C VAL A 638 18.09 13.22 17.18
N VAL A 639 19.11 14.02 16.87
CA VAL A 639 19.58 14.17 15.48
C VAL A 639 20.08 12.83 14.95
N PRO A 640 19.53 12.31 13.82
CA PRO A 640 19.98 11.05 13.26
C PRO A 640 21.41 11.14 12.74
N ASP A 641 22.14 10.02 12.83
CA ASP A 641 23.51 9.86 12.35
C ASP A 641 23.60 9.12 11.00
N ASP A 642 22.47 8.62 10.50
CA ASP A 642 22.31 7.94 9.22
C ASP A 642 21.08 8.53 8.50
N PRO A 643 21.13 8.79 7.18
CA PRO A 643 20.03 9.40 6.45
C PRO A 643 18.78 8.51 6.35
N GLY A 644 18.90 7.18 6.48
CA GLY A 644 17.80 6.20 6.40
C GLY A 644 16.95 6.11 7.68
N VAL A 645 17.30 6.81 8.76
CA VAL A 645 16.62 6.73 10.06
C VAL A 645 16.34 8.12 10.65
N GLY A 646 15.45 8.17 11.65
CA GLY A 646 15.10 9.41 12.33
C GLY A 646 14.56 10.49 11.39
N ARG A 647 14.52 11.74 11.90
CA ARG A 647 13.92 12.86 11.18
C ARG A 647 15.00 13.72 10.52
N LYS A 648 14.93 13.86 9.19
CA LYS A 648 15.83 14.77 8.46
C LYS A 648 15.58 16.22 8.87
N GLY A 649 16.66 17.01 8.95
CA GLY A 649 16.60 18.42 9.37
C GLY A 649 16.37 18.65 10.88
N LEU A 650 16.22 17.59 11.69
CA LEU A 650 15.85 17.72 13.11
C LEU A 650 16.80 18.58 13.93
N ALA A 651 18.08 18.66 13.55
CA ALA A 651 19.10 19.48 14.20
C ALA A 651 18.65 20.91 14.51
N ARG A 652 17.81 21.49 13.65
CA ARG A 652 17.27 22.84 13.80
C ARG A 652 15.75 22.86 13.88
N ALA A 653 15.09 21.91 13.22
CA ALA A 653 13.62 21.86 13.13
C ALA A 653 12.94 21.72 14.50
N ILE A 654 13.60 21.04 15.45
CA ILE A 654 13.08 20.85 16.81
C ILE A 654 12.87 22.16 17.57
N PHE A 655 13.67 23.19 17.27
CA PHE A 655 13.61 24.51 17.91
C PHE A 655 12.81 25.52 17.08
N ARG A 656 12.99 25.50 15.75
CA ARG A 656 12.28 26.40 14.81
C ARG A 656 10.79 26.10 14.68
N GLY A 657 10.38 24.88 15.02
CA GLY A 657 9.02 24.38 14.88
C GLY A 657 8.70 23.75 13.53
N TYR A 658 9.58 23.88 12.54
CA TYR A 658 9.43 23.30 11.21
C TYR A 658 10.79 22.92 10.61
N THR A 659 10.79 21.93 9.71
CA THR A 659 11.92 21.64 8.82
C THR A 659 11.97 22.69 7.73
N ASP A 660 13.13 23.32 7.54
CA ASP A 660 13.33 24.35 6.53
C ASP A 660 13.83 23.77 5.19
N THR A 661 13.78 24.60 4.14
CA THR A 661 14.07 24.21 2.75
C THR A 661 15.53 23.89 2.44
N ASP A 662 16.45 23.92 3.42
CA ASP A 662 17.76 23.26 3.22
C ASP A 662 17.63 21.72 3.21
N THR A 663 16.48 21.21 3.68
CA THR A 663 16.07 19.81 3.54
C THR A 663 15.09 19.69 2.38
N GLU A 664 15.31 18.74 1.48
CA GLU A 664 14.35 18.41 0.43
C GLU A 664 13.02 17.95 1.04
N GLU A 665 11.89 18.30 0.43
CA GLU A 665 10.55 17.93 0.90
C GLU A 665 10.23 18.46 2.31
N ALA A 666 10.82 19.61 2.68
CA ALA A 666 10.79 20.21 4.01
C ALA A 666 9.39 20.32 4.63
N LEU A 667 8.37 20.68 3.84
CA LEU A 667 7.00 20.81 4.35
C LEU A 667 6.41 19.44 4.67
N SER A 668 6.67 18.43 3.84
CA SER A 668 6.22 17.05 4.08
C SER A 668 6.88 16.46 5.32
N TRP A 669 8.18 16.71 5.52
CA TRP A 669 8.89 16.38 6.77
C TRP A 669 8.27 17.05 8.00
N SER A 670 7.94 18.34 7.89
CA SER A 670 7.33 19.10 8.97
C SER A 670 5.94 18.57 9.31
N SER A 671 5.13 18.33 8.28
CA SER A 671 3.75 17.87 8.45
C SER A 671 3.71 16.48 9.08
N ALA A 672 4.49 15.52 8.55
CA ALA A 672 4.64 14.20 9.14
C ALA A 672 5.14 14.27 10.60
N SER A 673 6.13 15.13 10.89
CA SER A 673 6.64 15.31 12.25
C SER A 673 5.57 15.76 13.24
N THR A 674 4.64 16.63 12.84
CA THR A 674 3.55 17.09 13.71
C THR A 674 2.57 15.97 14.07
N LEU A 675 2.27 15.08 13.12
CA LEU A 675 1.43 13.90 13.38
C LEU A 675 2.16 12.86 14.24
N ASN A 676 3.45 12.64 13.99
CA ASN A 676 4.27 11.72 14.77
C ASN A 676 4.40 12.20 16.23
N ASP A 677 4.67 13.49 16.44
CA ASP A 677 4.70 14.10 17.79
C ASP A 677 3.34 13.97 18.49
N PHE A 678 2.24 14.12 17.76
CA PHE A 678 0.91 13.90 18.30
C PHE A 678 0.73 12.47 18.83
N ALA A 679 1.06 11.46 18.02
CA ALA A 679 0.87 10.05 18.39
C ALA A 679 1.75 9.66 19.60
N ILE A 680 3.03 10.07 19.60
CA ILE A 680 3.94 9.84 20.72
C ILE A 680 3.44 10.58 21.96
N GLY A 681 3.00 11.83 21.83
CA GLY A 681 2.48 12.62 22.94
C GLY A 681 1.21 12.04 23.57
N VAL A 682 0.32 11.44 22.76
CA VAL A 682 -0.86 10.69 23.25
C VAL A 682 -0.43 9.43 24.01
N MET A 683 0.59 8.72 23.51
CA MET A 683 1.12 7.55 24.20
C MET A 683 1.79 7.90 25.53
N ALA A 684 2.65 8.92 25.54
CA ALA A 684 3.33 9.45 26.72
C ALA A 684 2.34 9.83 27.83
N ASP A 685 1.24 10.51 27.46
CA ASP A 685 0.18 10.91 28.38
C ASP A 685 -0.52 9.71 29.05
N LYS A 686 -0.78 8.66 28.26
CA LYS A 686 -1.36 7.40 28.78
C LYS A 686 -0.37 6.67 29.69
N LEU A 687 0.91 6.61 29.32
CA LEU A 687 1.96 6.02 30.15
C LEU A 687 2.13 6.79 31.47
N ALA A 688 2.11 8.12 31.43
CA ALA A 688 2.14 8.96 32.62
C ALA A 688 0.98 8.67 33.57
N GLY A 689 -0.22 8.47 33.02
CA GLY A 689 -1.42 8.09 33.79
C GLY A 689 -1.29 6.72 34.49
N ALA A 690 -0.53 5.79 33.90
CA ALA A 690 -0.24 4.47 34.48
C ALA A 690 0.96 4.47 35.44
N ALA A 691 1.87 5.42 35.30
CA ALA A 691 3.05 5.54 36.13
C ALA A 691 2.70 5.97 37.57
N ARG A 692 3.56 5.59 38.52
CA ARG A 692 3.37 5.88 39.95
C ARG A 692 3.29 7.39 40.18
N ALA A 693 2.25 7.85 40.86
CA ALA A 693 2.08 9.26 41.23
C ALA A 693 3.31 9.81 41.97
N GLY A 694 3.84 10.94 41.48
CA GLY A 694 5.02 11.61 42.03
C GLY A 694 6.36 10.95 41.72
N SER A 695 6.43 9.92 40.86
CA SER A 695 7.71 9.37 40.42
C SER A 695 8.42 10.30 39.41
N PRO A 696 9.76 10.26 39.33
CA PRO A 696 10.51 10.95 38.26
C PRO A 696 10.06 10.53 36.86
N GLU A 697 9.84 9.23 36.65
CA GLU A 697 9.33 8.67 35.38
C GLU A 697 8.01 9.31 34.96
N ARG A 698 7.05 9.46 35.88
CA ARG A 698 5.79 10.11 35.58
C ARG A 698 5.99 11.57 35.20
N ALA A 699 6.85 12.29 35.92
CA ALA A 699 7.13 13.69 35.62
C ALA A 699 7.80 13.88 34.26
N ASP A 700 8.70 12.97 33.87
CA ASP A 700 9.33 12.94 32.55
C ASP A 700 8.28 12.68 31.45
N LEU A 701 7.43 11.65 31.62
CA LEU A 701 6.35 11.34 30.67
C LEU A 701 5.32 12.46 30.55
N GLU A 702 4.96 13.14 31.65
CA GLU A 702 4.07 14.31 31.63
C GLU A 702 4.69 15.48 30.84
N ALA A 703 6.00 15.70 31.00
CA ALA A 703 6.72 16.74 30.27
C ALA A 703 6.87 16.42 28.78
N GLU A 704 7.21 15.18 28.44
CA GLU A 704 7.27 14.67 27.07
C GLU A 704 5.90 14.76 26.39
N ALA A 705 4.83 14.31 27.07
CA ALA A 705 3.46 14.41 26.56
C ALA A 705 3.05 15.85 26.25
N TRP A 706 3.33 16.79 27.15
CA TRP A 706 3.01 18.19 26.93
C TRP A 706 3.82 18.79 25.77
N TYR A 707 5.13 18.54 25.74
CA TYR A 707 6.03 19.08 24.73
C TYR A 707 5.69 18.59 23.32
N LEU A 708 5.47 17.29 23.17
CA LEU A 708 5.14 16.68 21.89
C LEU A 708 3.74 17.09 21.40
N LYS A 709 2.74 17.18 22.29
CA LYS A 709 1.42 17.73 21.93
C LYS A 709 1.48 19.21 21.56
N ASN A 710 2.40 19.98 22.15
CA ASN A 710 2.63 21.37 21.77
C ASN A 710 3.25 21.46 20.36
N ARG A 711 4.30 20.66 20.09
CA ARG A 711 4.93 20.58 18.76
C ARG A 711 4.00 20.06 17.66
N ALA A 712 3.05 19.22 18.00
CA ALA A 712 2.01 18.76 17.08
C ALA A 712 1.12 19.88 16.51
N LEU A 713 1.16 21.09 17.10
CA LEU A 713 0.47 22.29 16.61
C LEU A 713 1.33 23.15 15.69
N ASN A 714 2.63 22.86 15.52
CA ASN A 714 3.55 23.72 14.76
C ASN A 714 3.27 23.78 13.26
N TYR A 715 2.37 22.94 12.73
CA TYR A 715 1.90 23.05 11.34
C TYR A 715 1.38 24.46 11.00
N VAL A 716 0.89 25.21 11.99
CA VAL A 716 0.44 26.61 11.82
C VAL A 716 1.56 27.55 11.35
N ASP A 717 2.83 27.22 11.62
CA ASP A 717 3.97 28.04 11.20
C ASP A 717 4.20 28.01 9.69
N LEU A 718 3.74 26.95 9.04
CA LEU A 718 3.83 26.80 7.60
C LEU A 718 2.59 27.29 6.86
N PHE A 719 1.56 27.77 7.55
CA PHE A 719 0.35 28.28 6.89
C PHE A 719 0.50 29.75 6.48
N ASP A 720 0.72 30.01 5.20
CA ASP A 720 0.74 31.36 4.65
C ASP A 720 -0.68 31.83 4.33
N ARG A 721 -1.23 32.70 5.18
CA ARG A 721 -2.56 33.29 5.01
C ARG A 721 -2.70 34.12 3.74
N SER A 722 -1.60 34.64 3.17
CA SER A 722 -1.65 35.47 1.97
C SER A 722 -2.01 34.68 0.71
N VAL A 723 -1.64 33.39 0.67
CA VAL A 723 -2.00 32.46 -0.41
C VAL A 723 -3.05 31.43 0.03
N GLY A 724 -3.24 31.22 1.33
CA GLY A 724 -4.22 30.28 1.89
C GLY A 724 -3.82 28.82 1.73
N PHE A 725 -2.52 28.53 1.83
CA PHE A 725 -1.92 27.20 1.71
C PHE A 725 -0.76 27.04 2.69
N PHE A 726 -0.36 25.79 2.92
CA PHE A 726 0.91 25.50 3.58
C PHE A 726 2.06 25.69 2.58
N VAL A 727 3.10 26.41 2.98
CA VAL A 727 4.27 26.75 2.15
C VAL A 727 5.53 26.54 2.98
N GLY A 728 6.57 25.92 2.40
CA GLY A 728 7.85 25.74 3.06
C GLY A 728 8.51 27.08 3.42
N ARG A 729 9.38 27.04 4.42
CA ARG A 729 10.15 28.20 4.91
C ARG A 729 11.64 27.99 4.73
N ARG A 730 12.33 29.04 4.35
CA ARG A 730 13.78 29.08 4.22
C ARG A 730 14.45 29.12 5.61
N PRO A 731 15.76 28.84 5.70
CA PRO A 731 16.49 28.91 6.97
C PRO A 731 16.43 30.28 7.67
N ASP A 732 16.20 31.36 6.93
CA ASP A 732 16.03 32.72 7.46
C ASP A 732 14.62 33.03 7.98
N GLY A 733 13.71 32.06 7.91
CA GLY A 733 12.32 32.18 8.38
C GLY A 733 11.34 32.74 7.35
N ALA A 734 11.82 33.22 6.20
CA ALA A 734 10.93 33.69 5.14
C ALA A 734 10.27 32.52 4.41
N TRP A 735 9.09 32.78 3.81
CA TRP A 735 8.46 31.84 2.87
C TRP A 735 9.41 31.50 1.71
N ARG A 736 9.38 30.26 1.25
CA ARG A 736 10.16 29.82 0.08
C ARG A 736 9.80 30.63 -1.16
N VAL A 737 8.52 30.93 -1.33
CA VAL A 737 7.96 31.66 -2.47
C VAL A 737 6.94 32.67 -1.96
N GLY A 738 6.95 33.88 -2.54
CA GLY A 738 5.96 34.92 -2.23
C GLY A 738 4.66 34.73 -3.00
N ALA A 739 3.60 35.44 -2.60
CA ALA A 739 2.26 35.28 -3.15
C ALA A 739 2.16 35.41 -4.68
N GLU A 740 2.93 36.29 -5.31
CA GLU A 740 2.90 36.49 -6.77
C GLU A 740 3.48 35.31 -7.57
N GLY A 741 4.38 34.53 -6.96
CA GLY A 741 5.03 33.38 -7.61
C GLY A 741 4.53 32.02 -7.11
N PHE A 742 3.57 32.00 -6.19
CA PHE A 742 3.06 30.76 -5.62
C PHE A 742 2.09 30.08 -6.58
N ASP A 743 2.44 28.85 -6.96
CA ASP A 743 1.63 27.98 -7.81
C ASP A 743 1.16 26.76 -7.00
N PRO A 744 -0.14 26.65 -6.67
CA PRO A 744 -0.65 25.51 -5.91
C PRO A 744 -0.72 24.22 -6.72
N LEU A 745 -0.57 24.28 -8.05
CA LEU A 745 -0.60 23.12 -8.95
C LEU A 745 0.80 22.54 -9.22
N ALA A 746 1.85 23.23 -8.80
CA ALA A 746 3.23 22.75 -8.94
C ALA A 746 3.52 21.63 -7.92
N TRP A 747 3.96 20.49 -8.42
CA TRP A 747 4.35 19.33 -7.61
C TRP A 747 5.81 19.40 -7.18
N GLY A 748 6.15 18.69 -6.11
CA GLY A 748 7.54 18.52 -5.68
C GLY A 748 8.11 19.72 -4.92
N GLY A 749 9.40 19.64 -4.58
CA GLY A 749 10.12 20.68 -3.86
C GLY A 749 9.90 20.54 -2.35
N ASP A 750 8.92 21.25 -1.80
CA ASP A 750 8.55 21.08 -0.38
C ASP A 750 7.60 19.89 -0.15
N TYR A 751 6.95 19.43 -1.22
CA TYR A 751 5.88 18.45 -1.22
C TYR A 751 6.39 17.11 -1.78
N THR A 752 6.22 16.01 -1.04
CA THR A 752 6.52 14.65 -1.51
C THR A 752 5.35 14.15 -2.35
N GLU A 753 5.61 13.81 -3.62
CA GLU A 753 4.66 13.19 -4.56
C GLU A 753 3.29 13.88 -4.65
N THR A 754 3.27 15.19 -4.42
CA THR A 754 2.02 15.96 -4.46
C THR A 754 2.28 17.45 -4.59
N ASN A 755 1.22 18.24 -4.46
CA ASN A 755 1.24 19.70 -4.51
C ASN A 755 0.54 20.34 -3.29
N ALA A 756 0.46 21.67 -3.29
CA ALA A 756 -0.11 22.42 -2.18
C ALA A 756 -1.61 22.14 -1.95
N TRP A 757 -2.35 21.74 -2.98
CA TRP A 757 -3.78 21.41 -2.86
C TRP A 757 -4.02 20.20 -1.98
N THR A 758 -3.22 19.14 -2.11
CA THR A 758 -3.33 17.95 -1.26
C THR A 758 -2.82 18.25 0.15
N MET A 759 -1.69 18.95 0.28
CA MET A 759 -1.12 19.30 1.60
C MET A 759 -1.96 20.30 2.40
N ALA A 760 -2.94 20.97 1.79
CA ALA A 760 -3.88 21.87 2.45
C ALA A 760 -4.68 21.23 3.61
N PHE A 761 -4.61 19.91 3.75
CA PHE A 761 -5.49 19.08 4.56
C PHE A 761 -4.77 18.07 5.47
N ASP A 762 -3.44 18.07 5.48
CA ASP A 762 -2.63 17.06 6.18
C ASP A 762 -2.72 17.05 7.74
N PRO A 763 -2.96 18.18 8.45
CA PRO A 763 -3.01 18.23 9.93
C PRO A 763 -4.23 17.53 10.59
N VAL A 764 -4.43 16.23 10.35
CA VAL A 764 -5.57 15.44 10.84
C VAL A 764 -5.65 15.27 12.35
N GLN A 765 -4.51 15.40 13.05
CA GLN A 765 -4.45 15.37 14.51
C GLN A 765 -5.23 16.51 15.16
N ASP A 766 -5.45 17.61 14.44
CA ASP A 766 -6.08 18.83 14.94
C ASP A 766 -7.12 19.43 13.98
N GLY A 767 -8.15 18.64 13.63
CA GLY A 767 -9.22 19.05 12.70
C GLY A 767 -9.91 20.38 13.05
N GLN A 768 -10.11 20.70 14.34
CA GLN A 768 -10.64 22.02 14.74
C GLN A 768 -9.66 23.14 14.40
N GLY A 769 -8.37 22.96 14.70
CA GLY A 769 -7.32 23.93 14.38
C GLY A 769 -7.18 24.16 12.88
N LEU A 770 -7.20 23.09 12.09
CA LEU A 770 -7.26 23.17 10.63
C LEU A 770 -8.49 23.95 10.14
N GLY A 771 -9.66 23.69 10.73
CA GLY A 771 -10.88 24.47 10.47
C GLY A 771 -10.66 25.96 10.75
N ASN A 772 -10.05 26.29 11.89
CA ASN A 772 -9.83 27.67 12.31
C ASN A 772 -8.87 28.43 11.37
N LEU A 773 -7.86 27.76 10.80
CA LEU A 773 -6.98 28.36 9.78
C LEU A 773 -7.75 28.88 8.56
N TYR A 774 -8.80 28.18 8.15
CA TYR A 774 -9.65 28.55 7.02
C TYR A 774 -10.87 29.42 7.41
N GLY A 775 -11.00 29.84 8.67
CA GLY A 775 -12.14 30.62 9.15
C GLY A 775 -13.30 29.78 9.65
N GLY A 776 -13.00 28.65 10.29
CA GLY A 776 -13.95 27.70 10.90
C GLY A 776 -14.48 26.65 9.92
N ARG A 777 -15.44 25.83 10.40
CA ARG A 777 -16.02 24.69 9.65
C ARG A 777 -16.51 25.06 8.24
N ALA A 778 -17.19 26.21 8.11
CA ALA A 778 -17.67 26.70 6.81
C ALA A 778 -16.54 27.10 5.86
N GLY A 779 -15.42 27.60 6.39
CA GLY A 779 -14.22 27.90 5.64
C GLY A 779 -13.52 26.66 5.11
N LEU A 780 -13.34 25.66 5.97
CA LEU A 780 -12.80 24.36 5.58
C LEU A 780 -13.68 23.69 4.50
N ALA A 781 -15.01 23.72 4.65
CA ALA A 781 -15.92 23.20 3.64
C ALA A 781 -15.72 23.87 2.26
N ARG A 782 -15.53 25.20 2.23
CA ARG A 782 -15.25 25.92 0.97
C ARG A 782 -13.89 25.55 0.37
N LYS A 783 -12.87 25.33 1.21
CA LYS A 783 -11.55 24.88 0.73
C LYS A 783 -11.63 23.48 0.12
N LEU A 784 -12.36 22.56 0.76
CA LEU A 784 -12.64 21.23 0.21
C LEU A 784 -13.45 21.32 -1.09
N ASP A 785 -14.52 22.12 -1.13
CA ASP A 785 -15.30 22.33 -2.36
C ASP A 785 -14.41 22.85 -3.50
N ALA A 786 -13.51 23.81 -3.21
CA ALA A 786 -12.55 24.32 -4.18
C ALA A 786 -11.55 23.24 -4.63
N TYR A 787 -11.08 22.38 -3.73
CA TYR A 787 -10.19 21.27 -4.07
C TYR A 787 -10.81 20.30 -5.09
N PHE A 788 -12.06 19.88 -4.88
CA PHE A 788 -12.76 19.00 -5.84
C PHE A 788 -13.25 19.72 -7.09
N ALA A 789 -13.35 21.06 -7.07
CA ALA A 789 -13.80 21.86 -8.21
C ALA A 789 -12.63 22.38 -9.07
N THR A 790 -11.44 22.55 -8.50
CA THR A 790 -10.22 22.91 -9.25
C THR A 790 -9.92 21.78 -10.22
N PRO A 791 -9.78 22.05 -11.53
CA PRO A 791 -9.53 21.01 -12.53
C PRO A 791 -8.33 20.14 -12.21
N GLY A 792 -8.36 18.85 -12.57
CA GLY A 792 -7.28 17.87 -12.35
C GLY A 792 -6.06 18.06 -13.27
N VAL A 793 -5.69 19.30 -13.57
CA VAL A 793 -4.46 19.64 -14.29
C VAL A 793 -3.29 19.72 -13.30
N TYR A 794 -2.09 19.40 -13.76
CA TYR A 794 -0.87 19.41 -12.95
C TYR A 794 0.23 20.23 -13.62
N HIS A 795 1.10 20.83 -12.81
CA HIS A 795 2.35 21.42 -13.27
C HIS A 795 3.51 20.60 -12.70
N VAL A 796 4.49 20.28 -13.54
CA VAL A 796 5.64 19.43 -13.20
C VAL A 796 6.39 19.95 -11.97
N GLY A 797 6.42 21.27 -11.77
CA GLY A 797 7.00 21.89 -10.58
C GLY A 797 8.49 21.61 -10.46
N ALA A 798 8.90 20.94 -9.38
CA ALA A 798 10.30 20.67 -9.07
C ALA A 798 10.82 19.33 -9.63
N TYR A 799 9.95 18.50 -10.22
CA TYR A 799 10.37 17.25 -10.88
C TYR A 799 11.03 17.52 -12.24
N ASP A 800 11.84 16.58 -12.72
CA ASP A 800 12.50 16.67 -14.04
C ASP A 800 11.55 16.35 -15.22
N GLY A 801 10.33 15.88 -14.93
CA GLY A 801 9.33 15.51 -15.93
C GLY A 801 8.02 15.07 -15.29
N VAL A 802 7.07 14.65 -16.14
CA VAL A 802 5.79 14.11 -15.69
C VAL A 802 6.01 12.73 -15.06
N ILE A 803 5.79 12.63 -13.75
CA ILE A 803 5.74 11.37 -13.01
C ILE A 803 4.36 10.69 -13.17
N HIS A 804 4.24 9.42 -12.80
CA HIS A 804 3.03 8.64 -13.09
C HIS A 804 1.82 9.14 -12.28
N GLU A 805 2.04 9.55 -11.04
CA GLU A 805 1.06 10.02 -10.07
C GLU A 805 0.32 11.28 -10.56
N MET A 806 1.00 12.13 -11.33
CA MET A 806 0.38 13.28 -11.98
C MET A 806 -0.68 12.87 -13.00
N ARG A 807 -0.36 11.87 -13.85
CA ARG A 807 -1.30 11.34 -14.86
C ARG A 807 -2.45 10.60 -14.21
N GLU A 808 -2.17 9.85 -13.16
CA GLU A 808 -3.18 9.11 -12.43
C GLU A 808 -4.15 10.05 -11.69
N MET A 809 -3.66 11.14 -11.07
CA MET A 809 -4.52 12.19 -10.50
C MET A 809 -5.48 12.76 -11.54
N HIS A 810 -4.97 13.06 -12.74
CA HIS A 810 -5.79 13.55 -13.84
C HIS A 810 -6.94 12.57 -14.17
N ASP A 811 -6.62 11.29 -14.29
CA ASP A 811 -7.57 10.24 -14.70
C ASP A 811 -8.57 9.83 -13.60
N VAL A 812 -8.26 10.12 -12.33
CA VAL A 812 -9.23 10.00 -11.22
C VAL A 812 -10.47 10.87 -11.47
N ARG A 813 -10.31 12.01 -12.16
CA ARG A 813 -11.39 12.94 -12.57
C ARG A 813 -12.26 13.40 -11.41
N MET A 814 -11.60 13.83 -10.33
CA MET A 814 -12.21 14.40 -9.11
C MET A 814 -11.58 15.74 -8.71
N GLY A 815 -11.22 16.56 -9.70
CA GLY A 815 -10.49 17.80 -9.47
C GLY A 815 -9.04 17.51 -9.06
N GLN A 816 -8.52 18.18 -8.04
CA GLN A 816 -7.17 17.93 -7.49
C GLN A 816 -7.11 16.71 -6.56
N TYR A 817 -8.19 15.94 -6.43
CA TYR A 817 -8.22 14.74 -5.59
C TYR A 817 -7.45 13.58 -6.21
N SER A 818 -6.20 13.42 -5.79
CA SER A 818 -5.28 12.36 -6.22
C SER A 818 -5.48 11.07 -5.45
N HIS A 819 -6.64 10.41 -5.58
CA HIS A 819 -6.88 9.11 -4.91
C HIS A 819 -5.89 8.00 -5.30
N SER A 820 -5.11 8.20 -6.34
CA SER A 820 -4.03 7.32 -6.75
C SER A 820 -2.81 7.34 -5.83
N ASN A 821 -2.73 8.27 -4.86
CA ASN A 821 -1.59 8.41 -3.95
C ASN A 821 -2.04 8.74 -2.50
N GLN A 822 -1.27 8.26 -1.52
CA GLN A 822 -1.54 8.19 -0.09
C GLN A 822 -1.85 9.54 0.59
N PRO A 823 -1.20 10.68 0.29
CA PRO A 823 -1.49 11.97 0.93
C PRO A 823 -2.94 12.43 0.75
N ALA A 824 -3.67 11.90 -0.24
CA ALA A 824 -5.06 12.25 -0.48
C ALA A 824 -6.06 11.39 0.31
N HIS A 825 -5.68 10.20 0.78
CA HIS A 825 -6.63 9.16 1.18
C HIS A 825 -7.61 9.55 2.30
N HIS A 826 -7.22 10.42 3.23
CA HIS A 826 -8.06 10.89 4.33
C HIS A 826 -8.98 12.07 3.96
N ILE A 827 -8.70 12.79 2.87
CA ILE A 827 -9.27 14.12 2.60
C ILE A 827 -10.80 14.09 2.45
N LEU A 828 -11.37 13.01 1.89
CA LEU A 828 -12.83 12.87 1.76
C LEU A 828 -13.55 12.95 3.11
N TYR A 829 -12.92 12.43 4.16
CA TYR A 829 -13.47 12.38 5.52
C TYR A 829 -13.38 13.72 6.25
N LEU A 830 -12.61 14.69 5.74
CA LEU A 830 -12.53 16.03 6.35
C LEU A 830 -13.79 16.86 6.15
N TYR A 831 -14.71 16.45 5.28
CA TYR A 831 -16.05 17.03 5.27
C TYR A 831 -16.80 16.78 6.58
N ASP A 832 -16.51 15.72 7.32
CA ASP A 832 -17.10 15.47 8.64
C ASP A 832 -16.64 16.52 9.66
N VAL A 833 -15.34 16.85 9.63
CA VAL A 833 -14.74 17.95 10.40
C VAL A 833 -15.40 19.28 10.03
N ALA A 834 -15.60 19.51 8.72
CA ALA A 834 -16.28 20.69 8.19
C ALA A 834 -17.81 20.72 8.47
N GLY A 835 -18.37 19.67 9.08
CA GLY A 835 -19.79 19.58 9.43
C GLY A 835 -20.74 19.32 8.27
N GLN A 836 -20.22 18.74 7.20
CA GLN A 836 -20.98 18.39 5.99
C GLN A 836 -20.80 16.91 5.63
N PRO A 837 -21.10 15.97 6.53
CA PRO A 837 -20.83 14.55 6.33
C PRO A 837 -21.50 13.95 5.09
N TRP A 838 -22.62 14.51 4.62
CA TRP A 838 -23.24 14.09 3.37
C TRP A 838 -22.35 14.30 2.14
N LYS A 839 -21.41 15.27 2.18
CA LYS A 839 -20.41 15.44 1.11
C LYS A 839 -19.30 14.39 1.19
N ALA A 840 -18.86 14.00 2.39
CA ALA A 840 -17.98 12.86 2.57
C ALA A 840 -18.63 11.60 1.96
N GLN A 841 -19.87 11.33 2.33
CA GLN A 841 -20.64 10.17 1.86
C GLN A 841 -20.72 10.12 0.33
N ASP A 842 -21.02 11.24 -0.32
CA ASP A 842 -21.07 11.29 -1.79
C ASP A 842 -19.71 11.00 -2.44
N LYS A 843 -18.64 11.64 -1.96
CA LYS A 843 -17.29 11.49 -2.53
C LYS A 843 -16.68 10.11 -2.27
N ILE A 844 -16.89 9.54 -1.08
CA ILE A 844 -16.43 8.19 -0.72
C ILE A 844 -17.10 7.15 -1.62
N ARG A 845 -18.42 7.27 -1.82
CA ARG A 845 -19.15 6.39 -2.75
C ARG A 845 -18.65 6.56 -4.18
N ASP A 846 -18.49 7.80 -4.65
CA ASP A 846 -17.99 8.10 -5.99
C ASP A 846 -16.60 7.49 -6.26
N ALA A 847 -15.67 7.57 -5.29
CA ALA A 847 -14.34 6.98 -5.40
C ALA A 847 -14.41 5.44 -5.50
N MET A 848 -15.14 4.78 -4.59
CA MET A 848 -15.25 3.32 -4.60
C MET A 848 -15.98 2.78 -5.84
N ASP A 849 -17.02 3.48 -6.31
CA ASP A 849 -17.84 3.04 -7.46
C ASP A 849 -17.05 3.11 -8.80
N ARG A 850 -15.97 3.90 -8.89
CA ARG A 850 -15.26 4.18 -10.15
C ARG A 850 -13.81 3.70 -10.20
N LEU A 851 -13.07 3.80 -9.10
CA LEU A 851 -11.60 3.77 -9.15
C LEU A 851 -11.00 2.36 -9.02
N TYR A 852 -11.75 1.40 -8.48
CA TYR A 852 -11.29 0.02 -8.21
C TYR A 852 -11.80 -0.99 -9.24
N ARG A 853 -11.71 -0.65 -10.53
CA ARG A 853 -12.23 -1.45 -11.66
C ARG A 853 -11.12 -2.18 -12.41
N GLY A 854 -11.48 -3.26 -13.11
CA GLY A 854 -10.57 -3.99 -14.03
C GLY A 854 -9.75 -5.11 -13.39
N SER A 855 -10.15 -5.61 -12.22
CA SER A 855 -9.43 -6.70 -11.51
C SER A 855 -9.17 -7.93 -12.40
N ALA A 856 -10.10 -8.27 -13.30
CA ALA A 856 -10.00 -9.44 -14.17
C ALA A 856 -8.99 -9.31 -15.33
N ILE A 857 -8.44 -8.12 -15.56
CA ILE A 857 -7.50 -7.82 -16.66
C ILE A 857 -6.17 -7.24 -16.15
N GLY A 858 -5.80 -7.61 -14.92
CA GLY A 858 -4.57 -7.17 -14.28
C GLY A 858 -4.59 -5.72 -13.77
N GLN A 859 -5.72 -5.01 -13.80
CA GLN A 859 -5.84 -3.67 -13.22
C GLN A 859 -6.40 -3.76 -11.78
N GLY A 860 -7.27 -2.84 -11.35
CA GLY A 860 -7.99 -2.92 -10.08
C GLY A 860 -7.61 -1.88 -9.03
N TYR A 861 -6.64 -1.01 -9.31
CA TYR A 861 -6.27 0.15 -8.47
C TYR A 861 -6.08 1.42 -9.32
N PRO A 862 -6.39 2.62 -8.79
CA PRO A 862 -6.19 3.89 -9.45
C PRO A 862 -4.73 4.38 -9.53
N GLY A 863 -3.83 3.81 -8.72
CA GLY A 863 -2.40 4.10 -8.65
C GLY A 863 -1.68 2.95 -7.96
N ASP A 864 -0.55 3.20 -7.31
CA ASP A 864 0.22 2.18 -6.59
C ASP A 864 -0.57 1.59 -5.40
N GLU A 865 -0.40 0.28 -5.17
CA GLU A 865 -1.12 -0.43 -4.09
C GLU A 865 -0.49 -0.19 -2.70
N ASP A 866 0.84 -0.01 -2.69
CA ASP A 866 1.71 0.29 -1.57
C ASP A 866 1.48 -0.56 -0.31
N ASN A 867 1.84 -1.83 -0.46
CA ASN A 867 2.03 -2.79 0.62
C ASN A 867 0.79 -2.95 1.51
N GLY A 868 -0.42 -2.92 0.92
CA GLY A 868 -1.68 -3.08 1.62
C GLY A 868 -2.37 -1.78 2.02
N GLU A 869 -1.76 -0.60 1.85
CA GLU A 869 -2.35 0.68 2.25
C GLU A 869 -3.65 0.95 1.46
N MET A 870 -3.58 0.97 0.13
CA MET A 870 -4.75 1.30 -0.69
C MET A 870 -5.82 0.21 -0.59
N SER A 871 -5.40 -1.05 -0.45
CA SER A 871 -6.30 -2.17 -0.18
C SER A 871 -7.05 -2.03 1.15
N ALA A 872 -6.37 -1.62 2.22
CA ALA A 872 -7.00 -1.38 3.52
C ALA A 872 -7.91 -0.16 3.50
N TRP A 873 -7.56 0.90 2.74
CA TRP A 873 -8.44 2.04 2.53
C TRP A 873 -9.81 1.61 1.99
N TRP A 874 -9.81 0.73 0.99
CA TRP A 874 -11.05 0.22 0.39
C TRP A 874 -11.86 -0.59 1.41
N ILE A 875 -11.21 -1.47 2.20
CA ILE A 875 -11.89 -2.30 3.21
C ILE A 875 -12.58 -1.43 4.27
N PHE A 876 -11.88 -0.43 4.81
CA PHE A 876 -12.43 0.52 5.76
C PHE A 876 -13.60 1.32 5.17
N SER A 877 -13.38 1.92 4.01
CA SER A 877 -14.39 2.74 3.35
C SER A 877 -15.64 1.93 2.98
N ALA A 878 -15.48 0.66 2.55
CA ALA A 878 -16.58 -0.24 2.26
C ALA A 878 -17.38 -0.63 3.52
N ALA A 879 -16.69 -0.79 4.66
CA ALA A 879 -17.31 -0.99 5.97
C ALA A 879 -18.03 0.27 6.49
N GLY A 880 -17.78 1.43 5.88
CA GLY A 880 -18.41 2.70 6.22
C GLY A 880 -17.70 3.47 7.33
N PHE A 881 -16.43 3.16 7.64
CA PHE A 881 -15.64 3.94 8.60
C PHE A 881 -14.13 3.88 8.30
N TYR A 882 -13.37 4.91 8.71
CA TYR A 882 -11.96 5.11 8.36
C TYR A 882 -11.13 5.65 9.54
N PRO A 883 -9.88 5.21 9.73
CA PRO A 883 -8.98 5.71 10.78
C PRO A 883 -8.46 7.13 10.47
N LEU A 884 -9.31 8.16 10.59
CA LEU A 884 -8.95 9.54 10.23
C LEU A 884 -7.87 10.15 11.14
N ARG A 885 -8.00 9.94 12.46
CA ARG A 885 -7.12 10.53 13.48
C ARG A 885 -6.19 9.47 14.07
N VAL A 886 -5.34 8.91 13.21
CA VAL A 886 -4.39 7.85 13.56
C VAL A 886 -3.50 8.29 14.74
N GLY A 887 -3.19 7.36 15.64
CA GLY A 887 -2.60 7.62 16.97
C GLY A 887 -3.65 7.65 18.08
N THR A 888 -4.93 7.49 17.72
CA THR A 888 -6.04 7.36 18.67
C THR A 888 -6.97 6.21 18.30
N PRO A 889 -7.63 5.57 19.29
CA PRO A 889 -8.50 4.42 19.04
C PRO A 889 -9.88 4.86 18.52
N THR A 890 -9.92 5.68 17.46
CA THR A 890 -11.15 6.22 16.86
C THR A 890 -11.18 6.06 15.34
N TYR A 891 -12.39 5.96 14.79
CA TYR A 891 -12.65 5.83 13.36
C TYR A 891 -13.78 6.79 12.96
N ALA A 892 -13.57 7.59 11.92
CA ALA A 892 -14.59 8.46 11.33
C ALA A 892 -15.57 7.61 10.50
N ILE A 893 -16.86 7.91 10.55
CA ILE A 893 -17.91 7.21 9.80
C ILE A 893 -18.04 7.88 8.44
N GLY A 894 -17.84 7.10 7.38
CA GLY A 894 -18.04 7.52 5.99
C GLY A 894 -19.41 7.09 5.47
N ALA A 895 -19.41 6.25 4.42
CA ALA A 895 -20.62 5.67 3.84
C ALA A 895 -20.41 4.18 3.51
N PRO A 896 -21.25 3.26 4.04
CA PRO A 896 -21.10 1.83 3.77
C PRO A 896 -21.31 1.52 2.28
N ARG A 897 -20.60 0.51 1.77
CA ARG A 897 -20.71 0.07 0.37
C ARG A 897 -21.86 -0.92 0.14
N PHE A 898 -22.01 -1.89 1.05
CA PHE A 898 -22.83 -3.09 0.87
C PHE A 898 -24.01 -3.14 1.85
N GLU A 899 -25.07 -3.86 1.51
CA GLU A 899 -26.21 -4.08 2.41
C GLU A 899 -25.81 -4.80 3.70
N THR A 900 -24.85 -5.72 3.61
CA THR A 900 -24.27 -6.40 4.76
C THR A 900 -22.78 -6.60 4.56
N MET A 901 -22.01 -6.21 5.58
CA MET A 901 -20.60 -6.57 5.72
C MET A 901 -20.37 -7.11 7.13
N ARG A 902 -19.53 -8.13 7.28
CA ARG A 902 -19.20 -8.74 8.57
C ARG A 902 -17.71 -8.68 8.81
N LEU A 903 -17.32 -8.25 10.01
CA LEU A 903 -15.94 -8.21 10.47
C LEU A 903 -15.80 -9.13 11.69
N ALA A 904 -14.94 -10.14 11.61
CA ALA A 904 -14.63 -11.05 12.71
C ALA A 904 -13.28 -10.70 13.32
N PHE A 905 -13.22 -10.63 14.66
CA PHE A 905 -12.06 -10.17 15.40
C PHE A 905 -11.42 -11.30 16.22
N ASP A 906 -10.17 -11.10 16.67
CA ASP A 906 -9.40 -12.10 17.45
C ASP A 906 -10.04 -12.45 18.80
N ASN A 907 -10.86 -11.56 19.37
CA ASN A 907 -11.61 -11.83 20.60
C ASN A 907 -12.82 -12.76 20.40
N GLY A 908 -13.06 -13.24 19.17
CA GLY A 908 -14.18 -14.11 18.80
C GLY A 908 -15.51 -13.38 18.57
N HIS A 909 -15.54 -12.05 18.73
CA HIS A 909 -16.72 -11.26 18.39
C HIS A 909 -16.80 -10.99 16.89
N THR A 910 -17.99 -10.63 16.44
CA THR A 910 -18.25 -10.20 15.06
C THR A 910 -19.08 -8.93 15.09
N LEU A 911 -18.69 -7.95 14.27
CA LEU A 911 -19.52 -6.79 13.97
C LEU A 911 -20.26 -7.03 12.64
N ALA A 912 -21.58 -7.00 12.69
CA ALA A 912 -22.44 -6.90 11.52
C ALA A 912 -22.67 -5.43 11.18
N ILE A 913 -22.30 -5.04 9.97
CA ILE A 913 -22.56 -3.73 9.39
C ILE A 913 -23.75 -3.89 8.45
N GLU A 914 -24.84 -3.21 8.74
CA GLU A 914 -26.11 -3.37 8.04
C GLU A 914 -26.56 -2.04 7.43
N ALA A 915 -26.76 -2.00 6.12
CA ALA A 915 -27.22 -0.83 5.38
C ALA A 915 -28.28 -1.23 4.34
N PRO A 916 -29.46 -1.71 4.77
CA PRO A 916 -30.46 -2.27 3.87
C PRO A 916 -30.90 -1.26 2.80
N GLY A 917 -30.93 -1.70 1.54
CA GLY A 917 -31.29 -0.86 0.39
C GLY A 917 -30.21 0.14 -0.04
N VAL A 918 -29.00 0.09 0.52
CA VAL A 918 -27.88 0.93 0.08
C VAL A 918 -27.63 0.72 -1.42
N SER A 919 -27.47 1.82 -2.14
CA SER A 919 -27.30 1.84 -3.59
C SER A 919 -26.77 3.21 -4.01
N ASP A 920 -26.45 3.37 -5.30
CA ASP A 920 -26.10 4.69 -5.85
C ASP A 920 -27.13 5.76 -5.53
N ARG A 921 -28.41 5.38 -5.52
CA ARG A 921 -29.50 6.28 -5.16
C ARG A 921 -29.57 6.49 -3.65
N MET A 922 -29.50 5.42 -2.86
CA MET A 922 -29.66 5.43 -1.41
C MET A 922 -28.30 5.48 -0.71
N ARG A 923 -27.54 6.56 -0.94
CA ARG A 923 -26.16 6.70 -0.45
C ARG A 923 -25.97 7.60 0.77
N PHE A 924 -27.01 8.31 1.21
CA PHE A 924 -26.91 9.27 2.33
C PHE A 924 -27.43 8.69 3.63
N ILE A 925 -26.64 8.80 4.69
CA ILE A 925 -27.01 8.35 6.04
C ILE A 925 -28.12 9.25 6.59
N GLN A 926 -29.21 8.64 7.05
CA GLN A 926 -30.33 9.29 7.74
C GLN A 926 -30.19 9.17 9.27
N SER A 927 -29.72 8.00 9.72
CA SER A 927 -29.41 7.73 11.12
C SER A 927 -28.50 6.52 11.25
N VAL A 928 -27.72 6.46 12.32
CA VAL A 928 -26.88 5.32 12.68
C VAL A 928 -27.25 4.84 14.08
N THR A 929 -27.30 3.53 14.27
CA THR A 929 -27.40 2.93 15.61
C THR A 929 -26.29 1.91 15.81
N LEU A 930 -25.66 1.92 16.98
CA LEU A 930 -24.76 0.86 17.44
C LEU A 930 -25.50 0.04 18.50
N ASN A 931 -25.75 -1.24 18.22
CA ASN A 931 -26.47 -2.15 19.11
C ASN A 931 -27.84 -1.57 19.57
N GLY A 932 -28.57 -0.98 18.62
CA GLY A 932 -29.87 -0.34 18.84
C GLY A 932 -29.83 1.03 19.51
N ARG A 933 -28.66 1.52 19.93
CA ARG A 933 -28.51 2.86 20.53
C ARG A 933 -28.20 3.90 19.45
N PRO A 934 -28.95 5.02 19.37
CA PRO A 934 -28.67 6.09 18.42
C PRO A 934 -27.25 6.65 18.57
N LEU A 935 -26.58 6.83 17.44
CA LEU A 935 -25.26 7.46 17.35
C LEU A 935 -25.40 8.78 16.60
N THR A 936 -25.19 9.90 17.29
CA THR A 936 -25.30 11.26 16.71
C THR A 936 -23.95 11.86 16.34
N ARG A 937 -22.86 11.31 16.89
CA ARG A 937 -21.48 11.59 16.45
C ARG A 937 -21.15 10.82 15.18
N TRP A 938 -20.25 11.35 14.38
CA TRP A 938 -19.81 10.75 13.13
C TRP A 938 -18.57 9.86 13.31
N TRP A 939 -18.32 9.32 14.50
CA TRP A 939 -17.16 8.49 14.75
C TRP A 939 -17.46 7.37 15.76
N LEU A 940 -16.62 6.34 15.74
CA LEU A 940 -16.65 5.14 16.58
C LEU A 940 -15.35 5.01 17.35
N THR A 941 -15.36 4.41 18.54
CA THR A 941 -14.13 3.94 19.18
C THR A 941 -13.76 2.55 18.70
N HIS A 942 -12.49 2.17 18.87
CA HIS A 942 -12.03 0.82 18.62
C HIS A 942 -12.78 -0.22 19.47
N ASP A 943 -12.95 0.04 20.77
CA ASP A 943 -13.66 -0.86 21.69
C ASP A 943 -15.13 -1.06 21.30
N GLU A 944 -15.78 -0.02 20.76
CA GLU A 944 -17.16 -0.12 20.26
C GLU A 944 -17.30 -1.05 19.05
N ILE A 945 -16.27 -1.06 18.19
CA ILE A 945 -16.22 -1.93 17.01
C ILE A 945 -15.91 -3.37 17.45
N THR A 946 -14.86 -3.57 18.26
CA THR A 946 -14.39 -4.91 18.65
C THR A 946 -15.28 -5.58 19.72
N ALA A 947 -16.15 -4.83 20.40
CA ALA A 947 -17.24 -5.41 21.18
C ALA A 947 -18.26 -6.18 20.31
N GLY A 948 -18.27 -5.97 18.99
CA GLY A 948 -19.16 -6.63 18.05
C GLY A 948 -20.62 -6.18 18.15
N GLY A 949 -21.51 -7.03 17.62
CA GLY A 949 -22.94 -6.74 17.54
C GLY A 949 -23.31 -6.14 16.19
N THR A 950 -24.16 -5.10 16.16
CA THR A 950 -24.68 -4.53 14.92
C THR A 950 -24.48 -3.01 14.85
N LEU A 951 -23.80 -2.56 13.79
CA LEU A 951 -23.75 -1.17 13.34
C LEU A 951 -24.74 -1.02 12.18
N HIS A 952 -25.91 -0.44 12.47
CA HIS A 952 -26.99 -0.31 11.50
C HIS A 952 -27.11 1.12 10.97
N PHE A 953 -27.08 1.23 9.65
CA PHE A 953 -27.22 2.46 8.88
C PHE A 953 -28.60 2.53 8.23
N THR A 954 -29.36 3.59 8.52
CA THR A 954 -30.56 3.91 7.74
C THR A 954 -30.17 4.80 6.58
N MET A 955 -30.30 4.30 5.36
CA MET A 955 -29.90 5.01 4.14
C MET A 955 -31.07 5.77 3.52
N GLY A 956 -30.76 6.83 2.76
CA GLY A 956 -31.74 7.69 2.10
C GLY A 956 -31.19 8.29 0.81
N ALA A 957 -32.10 8.74 -0.05
CA ALA A 957 -31.77 9.31 -1.36
C ALA A 957 -31.37 10.79 -1.33
N ARG A 958 -31.44 11.43 -0.17
CA ARG A 958 -31.12 12.86 0.01
C ARG A 958 -30.27 13.04 1.26
N PRO A 959 -29.37 14.04 1.28
CA PRO A 959 -28.66 14.44 2.50
C PRO A 959 -29.58 14.63 3.70
N SER A 960 -29.09 14.27 4.88
CA SER A 960 -29.78 14.48 6.16
C SER A 960 -28.96 15.41 7.07
N ALA A 961 -29.51 15.76 8.23
CA ALA A 961 -28.82 16.53 9.26
C ALA A 961 -27.99 15.67 10.24
N TRP A 962 -27.85 14.36 9.99
CA TRP A 962 -27.04 13.47 10.83
C TRP A 962 -25.56 13.90 10.84
N GLY A 963 -24.92 13.93 12.01
CA GLY A 963 -23.49 14.23 12.16
C GLY A 963 -23.08 15.70 11.95
N THR A 964 -24.01 16.65 11.82
CA THR A 964 -23.68 18.05 11.48
C THR A 964 -23.36 18.93 12.70
N GLY A 965 -23.80 18.52 13.89
CA GLY A 965 -23.60 19.27 15.13
C GLY A 965 -22.12 19.42 15.53
N VAL A 966 -21.80 20.45 16.31
CA VAL A 966 -20.44 20.62 16.88
C VAL A 966 -20.11 19.51 17.87
N GLU A 967 -21.09 19.10 18.68
CA GLU A 967 -20.96 17.96 19.63
C GLU A 967 -20.80 16.60 18.93
N ALA A 968 -21.00 16.52 17.62
CA ALA A 968 -20.78 15.29 16.85
C ALA A 968 -19.29 15.08 16.50
N ALA A 969 -18.46 16.11 16.67
CA ALA A 969 -17.08 16.15 16.19
C ALA A 969 -16.15 15.18 16.93
N LEU A 970 -15.13 14.69 16.21
CA LEU A 970 -13.97 14.05 16.83
C LEU A 970 -13.20 15.04 17.71
N PRO A 971 -12.59 14.58 18.82
CA PRO A 971 -11.70 15.41 19.63
C PRO A 971 -10.52 15.98 18.83
N SER A 972 -10.12 17.20 19.17
CA SER A 972 -9.01 17.95 18.56
C SER A 972 -8.03 18.45 19.64
N LEU A 973 -6.81 18.84 19.26
CA LEU A 973 -5.86 19.47 20.19
C LEU A 973 -6.30 20.91 20.51
N THR A 974 -6.65 21.67 19.48
CA THR A 974 -7.21 23.01 19.58
C THR A 974 -8.64 22.98 20.09
N ARG A 975 -8.95 23.93 20.97
CA ARG A 975 -10.29 24.13 21.54
C ARG A 975 -10.82 25.50 21.17
N GLY A 976 -12.10 25.59 20.81
CA GLY A 976 -12.74 26.83 20.38
C GLY A 976 -12.38 27.24 18.96
N ASP A 977 -12.66 28.49 18.62
CA ASP A 977 -12.62 29.01 17.24
C ASP A 977 -11.37 29.84 16.90
N ALA A 978 -10.46 30.01 17.86
CA ALA A 978 -9.19 30.71 17.64
C ALA A 978 -8.19 29.81 16.90
N MET A 979 -7.30 30.42 16.10
CA MET A 979 -6.22 29.66 15.47
C MET A 979 -5.31 29.03 16.54
N PRO A 980 -4.70 27.86 16.27
CA PRO A 980 -3.79 27.25 17.22
C PRO A 980 -2.60 28.17 17.53
N GLU A 981 -2.29 28.30 18.81
CA GLU A 981 -1.15 29.07 19.33
C GLU A 981 -0.27 28.15 20.18
N PRO A 982 0.67 27.41 19.55
CA PRO A 982 1.66 26.64 20.29
C PRO A 982 2.46 27.56 21.21
N ALA A 983 2.87 27.04 22.37
CA ALA A 983 3.91 27.66 23.17
C ALA A 983 5.21 27.68 22.34
N ARG A 984 5.88 28.84 22.32
CA ARG A 984 7.10 29.07 21.55
C ARG A 984 8.27 29.31 22.47
N ASP A 985 9.47 29.13 21.95
CA ASP A 985 10.65 29.62 22.64
C ASP A 985 10.61 31.15 22.73
N LEU A 986 10.57 31.63 23.97
CA LEU A 986 10.56 33.06 24.26
C LEU A 986 11.95 33.68 24.09
N ILE A 987 13.03 32.89 23.97
CA ILE A 987 14.39 33.40 23.75
C ILE A 987 14.55 33.99 22.34
N ASP A 988 13.92 33.37 21.34
CA ASP A 988 13.86 33.86 19.96
C ASP A 988 13.08 35.18 19.78
N GLY A 989 12.44 35.65 20.84
CA GLY A 989 11.71 36.90 20.84
C GLY A 989 12.57 38.10 20.45
N ALA A 990 12.02 38.98 19.60
CA ALA A 990 12.68 40.23 19.27
C ALA A 990 13.02 41.03 20.54
N LYS A 991 14.25 41.54 20.63
CA LYS A 991 14.76 42.35 21.77
C LYS A 991 14.97 41.58 23.07
N VAL A 992 14.93 40.25 23.05
CA VAL A 992 15.47 39.43 24.14
C VAL A 992 16.97 39.64 24.24
N ARG A 993 17.50 39.60 25.47
CA ARG A 993 18.96 39.62 25.71
C ARG A 993 19.36 38.34 26.44
N THR A 994 20.36 37.68 25.90
CA THR A 994 20.97 36.50 26.52
C THR A 994 22.37 36.86 27.06
N GLU A 995 22.67 36.38 28.27
CA GLU A 995 24.01 36.42 28.88
C GLU A 995 24.49 34.97 29.02
N GLY A 996 25.38 34.53 28.14
CA GLY A 996 25.90 33.17 28.09
C GLY A 996 26.61 32.87 26.76
N PRO A 997 27.16 31.66 26.58
CA PRO A 997 27.69 31.24 25.29
C PRO A 997 26.59 31.24 24.22
N ALA A 998 26.89 31.75 23.02
CA ALA A 998 25.91 31.85 21.93
C ALA A 998 25.34 30.50 21.50
N ALA A 999 26.13 29.43 21.61
CA ALA A 999 25.72 28.07 21.25
C ALA A 999 24.48 27.59 22.00
N LEU A 1000 24.20 28.10 23.21
CA LEU A 1000 23.04 27.70 24.02
C LEU A 1000 21.71 28.28 23.52
N PHE A 1001 21.75 29.17 22.52
CA PHE A 1001 20.63 29.98 22.06
C PHE A 1001 20.65 30.14 20.52
N ASP A 1002 21.31 29.23 19.80
CA ASP A 1002 21.51 29.34 18.35
C ASP A 1002 20.56 28.46 17.52
N ASN A 1003 19.67 27.73 18.21
CA ASN A 1003 18.70 26.82 17.61
C ASN A 1003 19.37 25.71 16.76
N ASP A 1004 20.53 25.21 17.18
CA ASP A 1004 21.24 24.12 16.49
C ASP A 1004 21.76 23.06 17.47
N ALA A 1005 21.13 21.88 17.46
CA ALA A 1005 21.49 20.76 18.34
C ALA A 1005 22.89 20.18 18.04
N MET A 1006 23.54 20.64 16.98
CA MET A 1006 24.89 20.24 16.61
C MET A 1006 25.97 21.03 17.35
N THR A 1007 25.63 22.20 17.90
CA THR A 1007 26.54 23.06 18.66
C THR A 1007 26.49 22.71 20.16
N GLY A 1008 27.36 23.34 20.95
CA GLY A 1008 27.33 23.19 22.39
C GLY A 1008 28.52 23.87 23.07
N ALA A 1009 28.32 24.30 24.32
CA ALA A 1009 29.34 25.02 25.08
C ALA A 1009 29.29 24.70 26.58
N PRO A 1010 30.41 24.85 27.30
CA PRO A 1010 30.42 24.76 28.76
C PRO A 1010 29.62 25.89 29.38
N VAL A 1011 28.77 25.54 30.35
CA VAL A 1011 27.95 26.52 31.05
C VAL A 1011 28.71 27.12 32.24
N PRO A 1012 28.75 28.46 32.39
CA PRO A 1012 29.34 29.12 33.56
C PRO A 1012 28.69 28.66 34.87
N SER A 1013 29.46 28.66 35.96
CA SER A 1013 28.98 28.21 37.27
C SER A 1013 27.92 29.14 37.89
N ASP A 1014 27.89 30.42 37.49
CA ASP A 1014 26.84 31.38 37.83
C ASP A 1014 25.62 31.29 36.90
N GLY A 1015 25.67 30.43 35.89
CA GLY A 1015 24.61 30.13 34.95
C GLY A 1015 24.53 31.09 33.76
N VAL A 1016 23.46 30.96 32.99
CA VAL A 1016 23.10 31.85 31.89
C VAL A 1016 21.84 32.62 32.24
N LYS A 1017 21.70 33.84 31.71
CA LYS A 1017 20.51 34.68 31.95
C LYS A 1017 19.81 35.02 30.65
N VAL A 1018 18.48 35.02 30.69
CA VAL A 1018 17.60 35.48 29.63
C VAL A 1018 16.79 36.65 30.17
N THR A 1019 16.83 37.79 29.49
CA THR A 1019 16.01 38.97 29.77
C THR A 1019 14.99 39.15 28.66
N LEU A 1020 13.72 38.95 29.00
CA LEU A 1020 12.60 39.17 28.11
C LEU A 1020 12.27 40.67 27.99
N PRO A 1021 11.69 41.12 26.87
CA PRO A 1021 11.29 42.51 26.69
C PRO A 1021 10.17 42.94 27.64
N ALA A 1022 9.30 42.01 28.01
CA ALA A 1022 8.22 42.17 28.99
C ALA A 1022 8.07 40.89 29.82
N ALA A 1023 7.35 40.97 30.93
CA ALA A 1023 7.05 39.78 31.72
C ALA A 1023 6.18 38.81 30.91
N ALA A 1024 6.61 37.55 30.80
CA ALA A 1024 5.89 36.52 30.07
C ALA A 1024 5.89 35.21 30.87
N THR A 1025 4.91 34.35 30.61
CA THR A 1025 4.77 33.10 31.36
C THR A 1025 5.51 31.98 30.63
N VAL A 1026 6.63 31.54 31.20
CA VAL A 1026 7.31 30.30 30.80
C VAL A 1026 6.57 29.11 31.40
N LEU A 1027 6.13 28.19 30.56
CA LEU A 1027 5.36 26.99 30.92
C LEU A 1027 6.29 25.77 31.09
N ALA A 1028 7.30 25.69 30.24
CA ALA A 1028 8.29 24.63 30.22
C ALA A 1028 9.63 25.18 29.72
N TYR A 1029 10.68 24.40 29.86
CA TYR A 1029 11.96 24.67 29.23
C TYR A 1029 12.55 23.37 28.70
N THR A 1030 13.43 23.47 27.70
CA THR A 1030 14.18 22.32 27.20
C THR A 1030 15.66 22.46 27.56
N VAL A 1031 16.33 21.32 27.66
CA VAL A 1031 17.79 21.25 27.76
C VAL A 1031 18.26 20.22 26.75
N THR A 1032 19.21 20.61 25.90
CA THR A 1032 19.81 19.72 24.91
C THR A 1032 21.21 19.29 25.35
N SER A 1033 21.49 17.99 25.31
CA SER A 1033 22.84 17.48 25.58
C SER A 1033 23.81 17.83 24.44
N GLY A 1034 25.10 17.95 24.74
CA GLY A 1034 26.14 18.12 23.72
C GLY A 1034 26.41 16.84 22.91
N ALA A 1035 27.51 16.87 22.16
CA ALA A 1035 27.97 15.72 21.35
C ALA A 1035 28.37 14.49 22.18
N ASP A 1036 28.69 14.67 23.47
CA ASP A 1036 28.91 13.60 24.44
C ASP A 1036 27.85 13.68 25.56
N ALA A 1037 27.00 12.64 25.65
CA ALA A 1037 25.98 12.54 26.70
C ALA A 1037 26.60 12.43 28.11
N GLY A 1038 27.84 11.96 28.24
CA GLY A 1038 28.57 11.88 29.50
C GLY A 1038 29.03 13.23 30.07
N GLU A 1039 28.92 14.31 29.28
CA GLU A 1039 29.22 15.69 29.69
C GLU A 1039 27.96 16.54 29.92
N ALA A 1040 26.78 15.94 29.75
CA ALA A 1040 25.50 16.62 29.95
C ALA A 1040 25.28 17.01 31.42
N ALA A 1041 24.50 18.07 31.65
CA ALA A 1041 24.11 18.49 32.98
C ALA A 1041 23.27 17.40 33.68
N GLN A 1042 23.64 17.04 34.92
CA GLN A 1042 22.92 16.05 35.73
C GLN A 1042 21.99 16.70 36.78
N GLY A 1043 22.09 18.01 36.95
CA GLY A 1043 21.24 18.78 37.84
C GLY A 1043 21.39 20.26 37.55
N TRP A 1044 20.35 21.03 37.84
CA TRP A 1044 20.29 22.47 37.58
C TRP A 1044 19.17 23.15 38.38
N GLU A 1045 19.25 24.46 38.44
CA GLU A 1045 18.18 25.32 38.94
C GLU A 1045 17.76 26.32 37.86
N LEU A 1046 16.46 26.46 37.67
CA LEU A 1046 15.85 27.56 36.93
C LEU A 1046 15.29 28.56 37.95
N ALA A 1047 15.79 29.78 37.91
CA ALA A 1047 15.33 30.90 38.72
C ALA A 1047 14.69 31.98 37.86
N ALA A 1048 13.76 32.74 38.44
CA ALA A 1048 13.11 33.88 37.79
C ALA A 1048 13.12 35.13 38.69
N SER A 1049 12.99 36.30 38.07
CA SER A 1049 12.96 37.60 38.73
C SER A 1049 12.12 38.61 37.93
N ASP A 1050 11.52 39.58 38.63
CA ASP A 1050 10.80 40.70 38.03
C ASP A 1050 11.67 41.95 37.84
N ASP A 1051 12.75 42.07 38.63
CA ASP A 1051 13.64 43.24 38.67
C ASP A 1051 15.09 42.93 38.29
N GLY A 1052 15.43 41.67 38.07
CA GLY A 1052 16.78 41.20 37.74
C GLY A 1052 17.74 41.13 38.94
N VAL A 1053 17.27 41.48 40.14
CA VAL A 1053 18.05 41.54 41.38
C VAL A 1053 17.59 40.48 42.37
N ASN A 1054 16.27 40.36 42.57
CA ASN A 1054 15.66 39.40 43.50
C ASN A 1054 15.27 38.13 42.74
N TRP A 1055 16.05 37.07 42.90
CA TRP A 1055 15.88 35.81 42.18
C TRP A 1055 15.22 34.75 43.06
N GLY A 1056 14.11 34.17 42.59
CA GLY A 1056 13.47 33.00 43.19
C GLY A 1056 13.70 31.75 42.34
N VAL A 1057 14.06 30.62 42.94
CA VAL A 1057 14.12 29.33 42.24
C VAL A 1057 12.69 28.88 41.96
N ILE A 1058 12.37 28.67 40.68
CA ILE A 1058 11.04 28.25 40.20
C ILE A 1058 11.01 26.79 39.77
N ASP A 1059 12.17 26.20 39.45
CA ASP A 1059 12.33 24.77 39.25
C ASP A 1059 13.74 24.31 39.64
N ARG A 1060 13.85 23.08 40.13
CA ARG A 1060 15.12 22.46 40.48
C ARG A 1060 15.09 20.99 40.06
N ARG A 1061 16.14 20.57 39.37
CA ARG A 1061 16.33 19.19 38.90
C ARG A 1061 17.64 18.64 39.44
N ASP A 1062 17.60 17.39 39.88
CA ASP A 1062 18.76 16.63 40.32
C ASP A 1062 18.66 15.22 39.70
N GLY A 1063 19.78 14.54 39.50
CA GLY A 1063 19.83 13.15 39.02
C GLY A 1063 19.34 12.93 37.58
N GLN A 1064 19.44 13.95 36.72
CA GLN A 1064 19.00 13.89 35.33
C GLN A 1064 19.99 13.12 34.44
N HIS A 1065 19.46 12.42 33.44
CA HIS A 1065 20.24 11.60 32.51
C HIS A 1065 19.77 11.84 31.07
N PHE A 1066 20.71 11.84 30.13
CA PHE A 1066 20.45 11.88 28.69
C PHE A 1066 20.82 10.54 28.09
N ALA A 1067 19.83 9.83 27.55
CA ALA A 1067 20.04 8.49 26.99
C ALA A 1067 20.86 8.52 25.70
N TRP A 1068 20.82 9.64 24.99
CA TRP A 1068 21.51 9.84 23.73
C TRP A 1068 22.26 11.18 23.71
N LYS A 1069 23.30 11.26 22.89
CA LYS A 1069 23.98 12.53 22.56
C LYS A 1069 23.03 13.42 21.77
N ARG A 1070 23.18 14.75 21.87
CA ARG A 1070 22.34 15.73 21.15
C ARG A 1070 20.84 15.49 21.33
N GLN A 1071 20.47 15.04 22.53
CA GLN A 1071 19.09 14.78 22.89
C GLN A 1071 18.50 16.03 23.53
N THR A 1072 17.38 16.50 23.00
CA THR A 1072 16.58 17.57 23.61
C THR A 1072 15.57 16.96 24.59
N ARG A 1073 15.59 17.39 25.87
CA ARG A 1073 14.62 16.93 26.89
C ARG A 1073 13.77 18.08 27.42
N PRO A 1074 12.43 17.93 27.52
CA PRO A 1074 11.55 18.95 28.08
C PRO A 1074 11.34 18.82 29.60
N PHE A 1075 11.08 19.94 30.27
CA PHE A 1075 10.79 20.00 31.71
C PHE A 1075 9.66 21.00 32.00
N LEU A 1076 8.59 20.55 32.67
CA LEU A 1076 7.47 21.41 33.06
C LEU A 1076 7.75 22.21 34.32
N ILE A 1077 7.28 23.46 34.34
CA ILE A 1077 7.28 24.31 35.53
C ILE A 1077 5.94 24.10 36.27
N ALA A 1078 6.00 23.67 37.52
CA ALA A 1078 4.80 23.27 38.27
C ALA A 1078 3.80 24.43 38.54
N ALA A 1079 4.31 25.64 38.73
CA ALA A 1079 3.50 26.83 39.01
C ALA A 1079 4.01 28.03 38.20
N PRO A 1080 3.75 28.05 36.88
CA PRO A 1080 4.29 29.06 35.99
C PRO A 1080 3.66 30.43 36.29
N ARG A 1081 4.50 31.47 36.31
CA ARG A 1081 4.12 32.87 36.54
C ARG A 1081 4.85 33.78 35.57
N PRO A 1082 4.26 34.94 35.22
CA PRO A 1082 4.92 35.89 34.34
C PRO A 1082 6.12 36.53 35.04
N HIS A 1083 7.29 36.39 34.46
CA HIS A 1083 8.52 37.05 34.91
C HIS A 1083 9.26 37.64 33.72
N ARG A 1084 10.13 38.61 33.98
CA ARG A 1084 10.92 39.26 32.94
C ARG A 1084 12.32 38.66 32.79
N PHE A 1085 12.90 38.19 33.89
CA PHE A 1085 14.27 37.69 33.93
C PHE A 1085 14.26 36.22 34.33
N TYR A 1086 15.01 35.40 33.59
CA TYR A 1086 15.20 33.98 33.86
C TYR A 1086 16.69 33.67 33.94
N ARG A 1087 17.07 32.74 34.81
CA ARG A 1087 18.44 32.26 34.98
C ARG A 1087 18.46 30.75 35.12
N TRP A 1088 19.16 30.09 34.22
CA TRP A 1088 19.40 28.65 34.29
C TRP A 1088 20.85 28.42 34.73
N ARG A 1089 21.07 27.59 35.76
CA ARG A 1089 22.43 27.28 36.24
C ARG A 1089 22.61 25.78 36.50
N PRO A 1090 23.73 25.17 36.06
CA PRO A 1090 24.02 23.80 36.42
C PRO A 1090 24.30 23.69 37.94
N VAL A 1091 23.91 22.57 38.55
CA VAL A 1091 24.17 22.24 39.94
C VAL A 1091 25.02 20.98 39.97
N GLY A 1092 26.26 21.10 40.46
CA GLY A 1092 27.22 20.00 40.52
C GLY A 1092 28.67 20.47 40.50
N ALA A 1093 29.61 19.55 40.74
CA ALA A 1093 31.04 19.86 40.81
C ALA A 1093 31.74 19.82 39.44
N ARG A 1094 31.13 19.21 38.42
CA ARG A 1094 31.70 19.07 37.08
C ARG A 1094 31.11 20.12 36.13
N PRO A 1095 31.93 20.77 35.27
CA PRO A 1095 31.42 21.60 34.18
C PRO A 1095 30.51 20.77 33.27
N ALA A 1096 29.34 21.30 32.95
CA ALA A 1096 28.39 20.67 32.04
C ALA A 1096 28.46 21.34 30.66
N ILE A 1097 28.38 20.52 29.60
CA ILE A 1097 28.17 21.00 28.24
C ILE A 1097 26.67 20.95 27.94
N VAL A 1098 26.13 22.07 27.48
CA VAL A 1098 24.75 22.18 27.00
C VAL A 1098 24.80 22.56 25.52
N GLY A 1099 23.98 21.87 24.72
CA GLY A 1099 23.74 22.18 23.32
C GLY A 1099 22.93 23.46 23.22
N GLU A 1100 21.64 23.37 23.57
CA GLU A 1100 20.63 24.43 23.44
C GLU A 1100 19.77 24.50 24.72
N LEU A 1101 19.21 25.68 25.02
CA LEU A 1101 18.20 25.92 26.06
C LEU A 1101 17.04 26.72 25.46
N GLU A 1102 15.80 26.22 25.57
CA GLU A 1102 14.59 26.99 25.21
C GLU A 1102 13.77 27.35 26.46
N LEU A 1103 13.10 28.50 26.45
CA LEU A 1103 12.07 28.86 27.43
C LEU A 1103 10.69 28.89 26.74
N LEU A 1104 9.96 27.78 26.81
CA LEU A 1104 8.70 27.60 26.12
C LEU A 1104 7.54 28.28 26.87
N GLY A 1105 6.88 29.23 26.22
CA GLY A 1105 5.78 29.98 26.81
C GLY A 1105 4.87 30.64 25.79
N ARG A 1106 3.96 31.48 26.28
CA ARG A 1106 3.10 32.32 25.45
C ARG A 1106 3.43 33.77 25.73
N SER A 1107 3.66 34.56 24.68
CA SER A 1107 3.70 36.02 24.81
C SER A 1107 2.31 36.51 25.22
N GLY A 1108 2.25 37.28 26.31
CA GLY A 1108 1.01 37.87 26.81
C GLY A 1108 0.51 39.06 26.00
#